data_AF-A0A0Q8WMX7-F1
#
_entry.id   AF-A0A0Q8WMX7-F1
#
_cell.length_a   1.000
_cell.length_b   1.000
_cell.length_c   1.000
_cell.angle_alpha   90.00
_cell.angle_beta   90.00
_cell.angle_gamma   90.00
#
_symmetry.space_group_name_H-M   'P 1'
#
loop_
_entity.id
_entity.type
_entity.pdbx_description
1 polymer ?
#
loop_
_entity_poly.entity_id
_entity_poly.type
_entity_poly.pdbx_seq_one_letter_code
_entity_poly.pdbx_strand_id
1 'polypeptide(L)'
;MILRQFVVVAVVALSALLGGGAAPAAAHPNAIQSTPEAGSVAPEAPKAISIALSEPAVARGSTFEVTGPGGKAVATGPVTEKANGQILSVVPRTTLASAVYTVRWSALGDDGHVVSGSFRFGVATADGDDPPGAASLTGAGQRPDSSAAGDSVIRWTGRWAGILMASVLFAGLLLLHRLRRAGEISPAGESRLLRLTPTAWLVTVLAAVAGALTSATAGSTGEFDLGLLTESATGRADLARLAFVAVATAALLVVRRRPRVRPWVGLAAAGGVLASYAFSGHVLTEPSVPYLLAVVVHVLAAGLWLGGLGAVAVASRVGGVDVRTSLRRYAAIAIGALVVVVLTGVAAAIREVAHWYFLTWSGYGRVVLAKAALVVVIAVIGLVAWRRSRGDRQPGPARAVGFELVAGVVVLALAVTLGALVQGRDRPLPAQVGNLFAGPAAATAVLDSGTAAVGLAPARAGDNVLTVALPPEDPAAKKVSVVLTGPDRGDRPRTVDLQQHGGRTWSAPVDVPADGQWRAEVTVDGESGQAVALEVGVPEAPGAPPIDVVAVADLSGPAAERCRAHVIGVQMALARLNADGGLDGGRKVSLLTIDSGGTPDGARKAAARALRAGGVASAGTCGGGGSEAVEALADADLPVVVGDPAVDPTETRGVFRLVADPFAQGVALGQLIRGRVQPAGVAAEPVVRALVADDLQGRRLLAGLRIGLSPKAAPRGFAEPSSRPVPEVVQLEPGSLASLDDGALTRVIDARRTTALVVDLPDAGGPDVGAIERLGRARGDKVLTSPILLSERVLSETVVRASGALGHLGAVQGVSEVSPSSTDAVLYRMAVPQLFRGELASLDGLRGYATGRAIAEALATGTSARKVLEYLGSPDVFSSALLAPWSPRQPGLGSTAVVALQPQFLAPTLIPGSAGGERQDDSYFPEGNWAVTSTAPLGLVPGLGAGTQVPR
;
A
#
# COMPACT_ATOMS: atom_id res chain seq x y z
N MET A 1 50.24 -12.04 18.92
CA MET A 1 49.88 -10.99 17.95
C MET A 1 48.64 -11.35 17.14
N ILE A 2 48.63 -12.44 16.36
CA ILE A 2 47.53 -12.79 15.44
C ILE A 2 46.14 -12.86 16.11
N LEU A 3 45.99 -13.52 17.27
CA LEU A 3 44.70 -13.59 17.98
C LEU A 3 44.21 -12.21 18.45
N ARG A 4 45.12 -11.35 18.90
CA ARG A 4 44.81 -9.99 19.37
C ARG A 4 44.45 -9.09 18.20
N GLN A 5 45.13 -9.24 17.05
CA GLN A 5 44.77 -8.57 15.80
C GLN A 5 43.43 -9.04 15.25
N PHE A 6 43.11 -10.34 15.33
CA PHE A 6 41.80 -10.87 14.92
C PHE A 6 40.66 -10.40 15.82
N VAL A 7 40.86 -10.36 17.14
CA VAL A 7 39.88 -9.80 18.08
C VAL A 7 39.65 -8.32 17.77
N VAL A 8 40.72 -7.55 17.55
CA VAL A 8 40.60 -6.14 17.18
C VAL A 8 39.90 -5.98 15.83
N VAL A 9 40.23 -6.77 14.81
CA VAL A 9 39.57 -6.71 13.50
C VAL A 9 38.11 -7.16 13.59
N ALA A 10 37.78 -8.18 14.39
CA ALA A 10 36.40 -8.62 14.58
C ALA A 10 35.58 -7.60 15.37
N VAL A 11 36.17 -6.97 16.40
CA VAL A 11 35.54 -5.88 17.15
C VAL A 11 35.37 -4.66 16.26
N VAL A 12 36.39 -4.27 15.49
CA VAL A 12 36.31 -3.13 14.55
C VAL A 12 35.33 -3.42 13.42
N ALA A 13 35.27 -4.63 12.87
CA ALA A 13 34.30 -5.02 11.86
C ALA A 13 32.88 -5.03 12.43
N LEU A 14 32.68 -5.57 13.64
CA LEU A 14 31.40 -5.52 14.35
C LEU A 14 31.00 -4.07 14.67
N SER A 15 31.94 -3.24 15.13
CA SER A 15 31.73 -1.81 15.37
C SER A 15 31.48 -1.01 14.09
N ALA A 16 32.07 -1.37 12.96
CA ALA A 16 31.80 -0.76 11.65
C ALA A 16 30.44 -1.19 11.08
N LEU A 17 30.05 -2.46 11.28
CA LEU A 17 28.71 -2.97 10.98
C LEU A 17 27.62 -2.33 11.85
N LEU A 18 27.95 -1.96 13.09
CA LEU A 18 27.06 -1.28 14.04
C LEU A 18 27.16 0.26 14.00
N GLY A 19 28.22 0.82 13.40
CA GLY A 19 28.64 2.22 13.52
C GLY A 19 28.02 3.18 12.50
N GLY A 20 27.27 2.67 11.53
CA GLY A 20 26.39 3.50 10.71
C GLY A 20 25.12 3.78 11.48
N GLY A 21 25.13 4.82 12.33
CA GLY A 21 23.99 5.38 13.06
C GLY A 21 22.79 4.44 13.18
N ALA A 22 22.84 3.48 14.11
CA ALA A 22 21.67 2.71 14.47
C ALA A 22 20.67 3.68 15.10
N ALA A 23 19.78 4.25 14.27
CA ALA A 23 18.45 4.59 14.71
C ALA A 23 17.94 3.39 15.53
N PRO A 24 17.31 3.59 16.71
CA PRO A 24 16.70 2.49 17.43
C PRO A 24 15.77 1.77 16.45
N ALA A 25 16.18 0.59 15.98
CA ALA A 25 15.39 -0.18 15.05
C ALA A 25 14.17 -0.63 15.84
N ALA A 26 12.98 -0.14 15.45
CA ALA A 26 11.72 -0.46 16.11
C ALA A 26 11.43 -1.96 15.95
N ALA A 27 11.87 -2.77 16.93
CA ALA A 27 12.12 -4.20 16.81
C ALA A 27 10.86 -5.08 16.72
N HIS A 28 9.72 -4.65 17.28
CA HIS A 28 8.55 -5.50 17.59
C HIS A 28 7.24 -4.69 17.46
N PRO A 29 6.04 -5.22 17.79
CA PRO A 29 4.81 -5.05 16.99
C PRO A 29 4.65 -3.65 16.37
N ASN A 30 4.78 -3.57 15.05
CA ASN A 30 4.61 -2.32 14.31
C ASN A 30 3.14 -2.10 14.00
N ALA A 31 2.67 -0.85 14.09
CA ALA A 31 1.32 -0.53 13.65
C ALA A 31 1.23 -0.62 12.11
N ILE A 32 0.37 -1.50 11.63
CA ILE A 32 0.06 -1.68 10.21
C ILE A 32 -1.00 -0.67 9.78
N GLN A 33 -2.04 -0.51 10.61
CA GLN A 33 -3.22 0.30 10.34
C GLN A 33 -3.84 0.77 11.66
N SER A 34 -4.61 1.85 11.63
CA SER A 34 -5.44 2.31 12.73
C SER A 34 -6.90 2.45 12.32
N THR A 35 -7.79 2.41 13.32
CA THR A 35 -9.19 2.79 13.17
C THR A 35 -9.55 3.74 14.32
N PRO A 36 -9.90 5.01 14.05
CA PRO A 36 -9.95 5.65 12.74
C PRO A 36 -8.61 5.65 11.99
N GLU A 37 -8.68 5.75 10.66
CA GLU A 37 -7.49 5.76 9.81
C GLU A 37 -6.62 7.00 10.13
N ALA A 38 -5.31 6.78 10.20
CA ALA A 38 -4.35 7.84 10.50
C ALA A 38 -4.38 8.90 9.38
N GLY A 39 -4.51 10.16 9.75
CA GLY A 39 -4.58 11.26 8.78
C GLY A 39 -5.97 11.47 8.16
N SER A 40 -6.99 10.71 8.55
CA SER A 40 -8.36 10.87 8.05
C SER A 40 -9.33 11.41 9.11
N VAL A 41 -10.52 11.82 8.65
CA VAL A 41 -11.65 12.20 9.50
C VAL A 41 -12.66 11.06 9.48
N ALA A 42 -13.01 10.56 10.66
CA ALA A 42 -14.09 9.61 10.82
C ALA A 42 -15.44 10.32 10.63
N PRO A 43 -16.38 9.74 9.86
CA PRO A 43 -17.69 10.35 9.60
C PRO A 43 -18.57 10.42 10.86
N GLU A 44 -18.32 9.54 11.83
CA GLU A 44 -18.95 9.58 13.14
C GLU A 44 -17.92 9.46 14.26
N ALA A 45 -18.30 9.88 15.46
CA ALA A 45 -17.50 9.65 16.65
C ALA A 45 -17.25 8.14 16.86
N PRO A 46 -15.98 7.68 16.82
CA PRO A 46 -15.67 6.27 16.85
C PRO A 46 -16.07 5.65 18.20
N LYS A 47 -16.75 4.51 18.14
CA LYS A 47 -17.11 3.71 19.32
C LYS A 47 -15.88 3.06 19.97
N ALA A 48 -14.80 2.89 19.22
CA ALA A 48 -13.51 2.41 19.70
C ALA A 48 -12.38 3.00 18.85
N ILE A 49 -11.22 3.20 19.47
CA ILE A 49 -9.97 3.56 18.80
C ILE A 49 -9.08 2.33 18.85
N SER A 50 -8.59 1.89 17.70
CA SER A 50 -7.90 0.62 17.52
C SER A 50 -6.64 0.75 16.67
N ILE A 51 -5.66 -0.10 16.92
CA ILE A 51 -4.50 -0.31 16.04
C ILE A 51 -4.38 -1.79 15.70
N ALA A 52 -4.11 -2.08 14.43
CA ALA A 52 -3.71 -3.40 13.96
C ALA A 52 -2.18 -3.48 13.94
N LEU A 53 -1.64 -4.54 14.49
CA LEU A 53 -0.21 -4.74 14.70
C LEU A 53 0.32 -5.87 13.80
N SER A 54 1.59 -5.78 13.43
CA SER A 54 2.28 -6.84 12.68
C SER A 54 2.49 -8.12 13.49
N GLU A 55 2.47 -8.00 14.81
CA GLU A 55 2.66 -9.10 15.74
C GLU A 55 1.66 -8.98 16.91
N PRO A 56 1.26 -10.09 17.55
CA PRO A 56 0.43 -10.06 18.75
C PRO A 56 1.01 -9.23 19.89
N ALA A 57 0.15 -8.47 20.57
CA ALA A 57 0.45 -7.75 21.79
C ALA A 57 -0.55 -8.07 22.91
N VAL A 58 -0.11 -7.86 24.16
CA VAL A 58 -0.86 -8.14 25.39
C VAL A 58 -1.48 -6.86 25.92
N ALA A 59 -2.81 -6.80 25.97
CA ALA A 59 -3.56 -5.61 26.40
C ALA A 59 -3.15 -5.12 27.80
N ARG A 60 -2.93 -6.02 28.76
CA ARG A 60 -2.58 -5.69 30.15
C ARG A 60 -1.24 -4.97 30.31
N GLY A 61 -0.30 -5.17 29.39
CA GLY A 61 0.98 -4.46 29.36
C GLY A 61 1.01 -3.24 28.45
N SER A 62 -0.10 -2.93 27.77
CA SER A 62 -0.21 -1.93 26.70
C SER A 62 -1.00 -0.70 27.16
N THR A 63 -0.75 0.45 26.53
CA THR A 63 -1.44 1.72 26.87
C THR A 63 -1.92 2.48 25.64
N PHE A 64 -3.01 3.23 25.83
CA PHE A 64 -3.53 4.22 24.89
C PHE A 64 -3.77 5.52 25.64
N GLU A 65 -3.19 6.61 25.14
CA GLU A 65 -3.43 7.97 25.60
C GLU A 65 -4.03 8.77 24.44
N VAL A 66 -5.28 9.20 24.64
CA VAL A 66 -6.02 9.96 23.63
C VAL A 66 -6.14 11.40 24.10
N THR A 67 -5.71 12.34 23.26
CA THR A 67 -5.75 13.78 23.56
C THR A 67 -6.51 14.52 22.47
N GLY A 68 -7.39 15.43 22.88
CA GLY A 68 -8.16 16.31 21.99
C GLY A 68 -7.55 17.70 21.86
N PRO A 69 -8.35 18.69 21.40
CA PRO A 69 -7.91 20.08 21.23
C PRO A 69 -7.29 20.67 22.49
N GLY A 70 -6.22 21.47 22.32
CA GLY A 70 -5.49 22.10 23.43
C GLY A 70 -4.72 21.12 24.32
N GLY A 71 -4.54 19.85 23.89
CA GLY A 71 -3.85 18.83 24.67
C GLY A 71 -4.69 18.20 25.80
N LYS A 72 -6.02 18.41 25.80
CA LYS A 72 -6.92 17.87 26.82
C LYS A 72 -7.03 16.35 26.70
N ALA A 73 -6.71 15.63 27.77
CA ALA A 73 -6.86 14.17 27.81
C ALA A 73 -8.34 13.74 27.70
N VAL A 74 -8.58 12.69 26.92
CA VAL A 74 -9.88 12.02 26.78
C VAL A 74 -9.88 10.80 27.70
N ALA A 75 -10.91 10.68 28.54
CA ALA A 75 -11.04 9.51 29.41
C ALA A 75 -11.47 8.28 28.60
N THR A 76 -10.74 7.18 28.77
CA THR A 76 -11.01 5.92 28.06
C THR A 76 -11.24 4.76 29.03
N GLY A 77 -11.83 3.68 28.51
CA GLY A 77 -11.86 2.37 29.16
C GLY A 77 -10.47 1.70 29.20
N PRO A 78 -10.37 0.48 29.74
CA PRO A 78 -9.15 -0.30 29.68
C PRO A 78 -8.79 -0.66 28.23
N VAL A 79 -7.50 -0.88 27.97
CA VAL A 79 -7.06 -1.48 26.71
C VAL A 79 -7.60 -2.90 26.63
N THR A 80 -8.08 -3.26 25.44
CA THR A 80 -8.61 -4.59 25.12
C THR A 80 -7.92 -5.11 23.88
N GLU A 81 -7.87 -6.43 23.72
CA GLU A 81 -7.28 -7.09 22.56
C GLU A 81 -8.31 -7.94 21.81
N LYS A 82 -8.12 -8.06 20.50
CA LYS A 82 -8.87 -8.95 19.59
C LYS A 82 -7.90 -9.64 18.62
N ALA A 83 -8.40 -10.63 17.88
CA ALA A 83 -7.62 -11.38 16.89
C ALA A 83 -6.30 -11.92 17.47
N ASN A 84 -6.38 -12.55 18.65
CA ASN A 84 -5.22 -13.07 19.38
C ASN A 84 -4.11 -12.03 19.60
N GLY A 85 -4.47 -10.81 20.01
CA GLY A 85 -3.50 -9.74 20.31
C GLY A 85 -3.07 -8.90 19.10
N GLN A 86 -3.46 -9.26 17.87
CA GLN A 86 -3.10 -8.47 16.67
C GLN A 86 -3.84 -7.14 16.59
N ILE A 87 -4.94 -6.97 17.32
CA ILE A 87 -5.66 -5.70 17.39
C ILE A 87 -5.76 -5.26 18.84
N LEU A 88 -5.16 -4.12 19.17
CA LEU A 88 -5.37 -3.44 20.45
C LEU A 88 -6.40 -2.34 20.27
N SER A 89 -7.27 -2.14 21.27
CA SER A 89 -8.38 -1.20 21.20
C SER A 89 -8.69 -0.57 22.55
N VAL A 90 -9.15 0.68 22.52
CA VAL A 90 -9.67 1.40 23.68
C VAL A 90 -11.02 2.06 23.33
N VAL A 91 -11.93 2.09 24.30
CA VAL A 91 -13.26 2.71 24.13
C VAL A 91 -13.27 4.06 24.86
N PRO A 92 -13.53 5.19 24.19
CA PRO A 92 -13.77 6.47 24.85
C PRO A 92 -14.95 6.35 25.84
N ARG A 93 -14.83 6.93 27.05
CA ARG A 93 -15.91 6.88 28.06
C ARG A 93 -17.08 7.82 27.74
N THR A 94 -16.82 8.79 26.88
CA THR A 94 -17.80 9.76 26.38
C THR A 94 -17.67 9.82 24.87
N THR A 95 -18.78 10.10 24.19
CA THR A 95 -18.77 10.38 22.75
C THR A 95 -17.76 11.50 22.47
N LEU A 96 -16.89 11.29 21.47
CA LEU A 96 -15.94 12.29 21.04
C LEU A 96 -16.68 13.43 20.37
N ALA A 97 -16.32 14.67 20.70
CA ALA A 97 -16.83 15.84 20.02
C ALA A 97 -16.16 16.00 18.65
N SER A 98 -16.74 16.84 17.79
CA SER A 98 -16.12 17.20 16.53
C SER A 98 -14.80 17.95 16.77
N ALA A 99 -13.68 17.29 16.48
CA ALA A 99 -12.33 17.79 16.72
C ALA A 99 -11.27 16.88 16.08
N VAL A 100 -10.02 17.37 16.00
CA VAL A 100 -8.84 16.53 15.75
C VAL A 100 -8.26 15.99 17.06
N TYR A 101 -7.99 14.69 17.07
CA TYR A 101 -7.45 13.93 18.18
C TYR A 101 -6.04 13.40 17.86
N THR A 102 -5.21 13.29 18.89
CA THR A 102 -3.90 12.62 18.83
C THR A 102 -3.94 11.40 19.74
N VAL A 103 -3.58 10.25 19.19
CA VAL A 103 -3.45 8.98 19.90
C VAL A 103 -1.98 8.68 20.07
N ARG A 104 -1.53 8.58 21.31
CA ARG A 104 -0.25 7.96 21.67
C ARG A 104 -0.54 6.57 22.18
N TRP A 105 0.19 5.59 21.71
CA TRP A 105 -0.03 4.20 22.08
C TRP A 105 1.29 3.53 22.43
N SER A 106 1.20 2.50 23.27
CA SER A 106 2.28 1.54 23.44
C SER A 106 1.73 0.12 23.51
N ALA A 107 2.43 -0.82 22.89
CA ALA A 107 2.04 -2.22 22.81
C ALA A 107 3.15 -3.10 23.41
N LEU A 108 2.80 -3.92 24.40
CA LEU A 108 3.67 -5.00 24.87
C LEU A 108 3.50 -6.21 23.95
N GLY A 109 4.46 -6.46 23.07
CA GLY A 109 4.50 -7.64 22.23
C GLY A 109 4.56 -8.93 23.05
N ASP A 110 4.07 -10.02 22.46
CA ASP A 110 4.12 -11.36 23.08
C ASP A 110 5.56 -11.86 23.34
N ASP A 111 6.54 -11.26 22.67
CA ASP A 111 7.98 -11.46 22.87
C ASP A 111 8.54 -10.76 24.13
N GLY A 112 7.72 -9.94 24.78
CA GLY A 112 8.07 -9.20 26.00
C GLY A 112 8.70 -7.83 25.73
N HIS A 113 8.60 -7.28 24.52
CA HIS A 113 9.13 -5.95 24.18
C HIS A 113 8.01 -4.93 24.03
N VAL A 114 8.28 -3.67 24.41
CA VAL A 114 7.33 -2.57 24.26
C VAL A 114 7.68 -1.74 23.04
N VAL A 115 6.68 -1.49 22.20
CA VAL A 115 6.75 -0.54 21.09
C VAL A 115 5.76 0.58 21.33
N SER A 116 6.10 1.79 20.88
CA SER A 116 5.30 2.99 21.08
C SER A 116 5.23 3.81 19.81
N GLY A 117 4.13 4.53 19.65
CA GLY A 117 3.84 5.28 18.45
C GLY A 117 2.79 6.36 18.66
N SER A 118 2.52 7.10 17.59
CA SER A 118 1.41 8.04 17.57
C SER A 118 0.78 8.19 16.20
N PHE A 119 -0.49 8.57 16.19
CA PHE A 119 -1.20 9.01 14.99
C PHE A 119 -2.26 10.05 15.34
N ARG A 120 -2.78 10.75 14.33
CA ARG A 120 -3.86 11.73 14.47
C ARG A 120 -5.03 11.36 13.59
N PHE A 121 -6.24 11.68 14.03
CA PHE A 121 -7.48 11.52 13.26
C PHE A 121 -8.46 12.62 13.66
N GLY A 122 -9.44 12.91 12.81
CA GLY A 122 -10.54 13.82 13.13
C GLY A 122 -11.88 13.10 13.33
N VAL A 123 -12.82 13.76 13.98
CA VAL A 123 -14.22 13.33 14.11
C VAL A 123 -15.11 14.40 13.48
N ALA A 124 -15.95 14.02 12.52
CA ALA A 124 -16.86 14.94 11.84
C ALA A 124 -17.91 15.56 12.80
N THR A 125 -18.58 16.62 12.36
CA THR A 125 -19.78 17.16 13.01
C THR A 125 -20.94 16.17 12.88
N ALA A 126 -22.03 16.40 13.61
CA ALA A 126 -23.23 15.56 13.50
C ALA A 126 -23.88 15.62 12.09
N ASP A 127 -23.59 16.68 11.34
CA ASP A 127 -24.08 16.91 9.98
C ASP A 127 -23.09 16.37 8.91
N GLY A 128 -22.00 15.72 9.34
CA GLY A 128 -20.99 15.13 8.45
C GLY A 128 -19.87 16.09 8.02
N ASP A 129 -19.82 17.31 8.57
CA ASP A 129 -18.78 18.29 8.21
C ASP A 129 -17.45 17.97 8.90
N ASP A 130 -16.35 18.38 8.25
CA ASP A 130 -15.01 18.26 8.81
C ASP A 130 -14.85 19.05 10.13
N PRO A 131 -14.15 18.50 11.14
CA PRO A 131 -13.90 19.23 12.38
C PRO A 131 -12.94 20.41 12.20
N PRO A 132 -12.93 21.37 13.14
CA PRO A 132 -11.87 22.38 13.20
C PRO A 132 -10.47 21.75 13.21
N GLY A 133 -9.63 22.14 12.24
CA GLY A 133 -8.27 21.63 12.08
C GLY A 133 -8.14 20.34 11.27
N ALA A 134 -9.23 19.82 10.70
CA ALA A 134 -9.24 18.65 9.82
C ALA A 134 -8.28 18.76 8.63
N ALA A 135 -8.05 19.99 8.14
CA ALA A 135 -7.12 20.26 7.05
C ALA A 135 -5.64 20.06 7.44
N SER A 136 -5.33 20.03 8.75
CA SER A 136 -4.00 19.64 9.25
C SER A 136 -3.73 18.14 9.20
N LEU A 137 -4.73 17.35 8.82
CA LEU A 137 -4.59 15.93 8.55
C LEU A 137 -4.28 15.72 7.07
N THR A 138 -3.67 14.59 6.77
CA THR A 138 -2.87 14.37 5.57
C THR A 138 -3.64 13.63 4.48
N GLY A 139 -4.82 13.10 4.82
CA GLY A 139 -5.57 12.19 3.97
C GLY A 139 -5.07 10.75 4.13
N ALA A 140 -5.45 9.91 3.18
CA ALA A 140 -5.26 8.47 3.26
C ALA A 140 -3.82 8.00 2.97
N GLY A 141 -3.53 6.76 3.40
CA GLY A 141 -2.30 6.06 3.07
C GLY A 141 -1.12 6.32 4.03
N GLN A 142 -1.34 7.02 5.15
CA GLN A 142 -0.34 7.10 6.22
C GLN A 142 -0.43 5.91 7.18
N ARG A 143 0.73 5.40 7.61
CA ARG A 143 0.82 4.41 8.69
C ARG A 143 1.15 5.10 10.02
N PRO A 144 0.63 4.59 11.16
CA PRO A 144 1.02 5.11 12.46
C PRO A 144 2.52 4.92 12.71
N ASP A 145 3.15 5.92 13.31
CA ASP A 145 4.58 5.84 13.67
C ASP A 145 4.82 4.70 14.66
N SER A 146 6.00 4.07 14.60
CA SER A 146 6.39 3.00 15.54
C SER A 146 7.87 3.15 15.93
N SER A 147 8.14 3.05 17.23
CA SER A 147 9.49 3.10 17.81
C SER A 147 9.58 2.11 18.98
N ALA A 148 10.62 1.29 19.04
CA ALA A 148 10.77 0.32 20.12
C ALA A 148 11.53 0.91 21.31
N ALA A 149 11.12 0.53 22.52
CA ALA A 149 11.91 0.73 23.71
C ALA A 149 13.12 -0.23 23.70
N GLY A 150 14.30 0.26 24.10
CA GLY A 150 15.51 -0.57 24.17
C GLY A 150 15.45 -1.62 25.28
N ASP A 151 16.05 -2.78 25.04
CA ASP A 151 16.19 -3.86 26.04
C ASP A 151 16.96 -3.42 27.28
N SER A 152 16.51 -3.85 28.46
CA SER A 152 17.29 -3.69 29.68
C SER A 152 18.53 -4.60 29.67
N VAL A 153 19.69 -4.03 30.05
CA VAL A 153 20.98 -4.76 30.12
C VAL A 153 20.90 -5.99 31.04
N ILE A 154 20.04 -5.94 32.06
CA ILE A 154 19.83 -7.02 33.03
C ILE A 154 19.10 -8.21 32.38
N ARG A 155 18.02 -7.96 31.61
CA ARG A 155 17.32 -9.00 30.83
C ARG A 155 18.28 -9.76 29.94
N TRP A 156 19.07 -8.97 29.23
CA TRP A 156 19.97 -9.40 28.20
C TRP A 156 21.10 -10.26 28.79
N THR A 157 21.79 -9.77 29.82
CA THR A 157 22.88 -10.50 30.48
C THR A 157 22.41 -11.79 31.15
N GLY A 158 21.25 -11.77 31.83
CA GLY A 158 20.68 -12.94 32.50
C GLY A 158 20.35 -14.08 31.53
N ARG A 159 19.61 -13.78 30.44
CA ARG A 159 19.20 -14.79 29.44
C ARG A 159 20.40 -15.51 28.81
N TRP A 160 21.39 -14.75 28.35
CA TRP A 160 22.56 -15.33 27.67
C TRP A 160 23.51 -16.06 28.62
N ALA A 161 23.65 -15.60 29.88
CA ALA A 161 24.38 -16.34 30.90
C ALA A 161 23.75 -17.72 31.17
N GLY A 162 22.42 -17.79 31.25
CA GLY A 162 21.68 -19.04 31.40
C GLY A 162 21.88 -20.01 30.22
N ILE A 163 21.73 -19.53 28.99
CA ILE A 163 21.95 -20.32 27.76
C ILE A 163 23.40 -20.85 27.71
N LEU A 164 24.39 -20.00 28.00
CA LEU A 164 25.80 -20.37 27.92
C LEU A 164 26.17 -21.41 28.99
N MET A 165 25.72 -21.24 30.23
CA MET A 165 25.97 -22.22 31.30
C MET A 165 25.25 -23.55 31.06
N ALA A 166 23.99 -23.53 30.62
CA ALA A 166 23.26 -24.73 30.25
C ALA A 166 23.93 -25.47 29.07
N SER A 167 24.46 -24.73 28.08
CA SER A 167 25.21 -25.29 26.95
C SER A 167 26.50 -26.00 27.40
N VAL A 168 27.30 -25.34 28.25
CA VAL A 168 28.54 -25.92 28.80
C VAL A 168 28.24 -27.17 29.64
N LEU A 169 27.16 -27.16 30.44
CA LEU A 169 26.71 -28.33 31.20
C LEU A 169 26.27 -29.47 30.28
N PHE A 170 25.42 -29.18 29.28
CA PHE A 170 24.87 -30.17 28.37
C PHE A 170 25.98 -30.85 27.56
N ALA A 171 26.81 -30.08 26.88
CA ALA A 171 27.91 -30.60 26.09
C ALA A 171 29.02 -31.22 26.96
N GLY A 172 29.30 -30.61 28.12
CA GLY A 172 30.34 -31.08 29.05
C GLY A 172 30.02 -32.41 29.70
N LEU A 173 28.77 -32.66 30.10
CA LEU A 173 28.34 -33.95 30.63
C LEU A 173 28.34 -35.05 29.55
N LEU A 174 28.01 -34.71 28.30
CA LEU A 174 28.11 -35.63 27.17
C LEU A 174 29.57 -35.96 26.83
N LEU A 175 30.45 -34.97 26.81
CA LEU A 175 31.89 -35.15 26.61
C LEU A 175 32.48 -36.02 27.72
N LEU A 176 32.15 -35.72 28.99
CA LEU A 176 32.56 -36.51 30.15
C LEU A 176 32.09 -37.97 30.03
N HIS A 177 30.87 -38.21 29.55
CA HIS A 177 30.37 -39.57 29.31
C HIS A 177 31.22 -40.32 28.27
N ARG A 178 31.59 -39.68 27.16
CA ARG A 178 32.45 -40.30 26.13
C ARG A 178 33.87 -40.54 26.63
N LEU A 179 34.44 -39.61 27.40
CA LEU A 179 35.76 -39.76 28.01
C LEU A 179 35.78 -40.90 29.03
N ARG A 180 34.74 -41.02 29.87
CA ARG A 180 34.58 -42.14 30.81
C ARG A 180 34.47 -43.48 30.10
N ARG A 181 33.64 -43.59 29.05
CA ARG A 181 33.50 -44.83 28.26
C ARG A 181 34.82 -45.25 27.61
N ALA A 182 35.67 -44.28 27.27
CA ALA A 182 36.98 -44.53 26.65
C ALA A 182 38.12 -44.77 27.66
N GLY A 183 37.89 -44.55 28.97
CA GLY A 183 38.96 -44.62 29.98
C GLY A 183 40.01 -43.51 29.87
N GLU A 184 39.67 -42.38 29.22
CA GLU A 184 40.61 -41.32 28.84
C GLU A 184 40.64 -40.14 29.83
N ILE A 185 39.98 -40.26 30.98
CA ILE A 185 39.93 -39.22 32.03
C ILE A 185 40.40 -39.76 33.38
N SER A 186 41.26 -39.00 34.05
CA SER A 186 41.70 -39.33 35.40
C SER A 186 40.59 -39.13 36.46
N PRO A 187 40.55 -39.94 37.54
CA PRO A 187 39.57 -39.76 38.62
C PRO A 187 39.62 -38.37 39.27
N ALA A 188 40.82 -37.79 39.38
CA ALA A 188 41.01 -36.45 39.92
C ALA A 188 40.40 -35.38 38.99
N GLY A 189 40.65 -35.46 37.67
CA GLY A 189 40.07 -34.55 36.68
C GLY A 189 38.55 -34.64 36.63
N GLU A 190 38.01 -35.86 36.65
CA GLU A 190 36.58 -36.11 36.73
C GLU A 190 35.95 -35.45 37.97
N SER A 191 36.56 -35.63 39.15
CA SER A 191 36.04 -35.06 40.40
C SER A 191 36.00 -33.53 40.37
N ARG A 192 37.01 -32.88 39.78
CA ARG A 192 37.09 -31.42 39.67
C ARG A 192 36.06 -30.88 38.68
N LEU A 193 35.86 -31.54 37.53
CA LEU A 193 34.81 -31.16 36.58
C LEU A 193 33.42 -31.25 37.21
N LEU A 194 33.14 -32.33 37.94
CA LEU A 194 31.85 -32.48 38.63
C LEU A 194 31.63 -31.43 39.73
N ARG A 195 32.69 -30.91 40.37
CA ARG A 195 32.57 -29.82 41.37
C ARG A 195 32.14 -28.49 40.77
N LEU A 196 32.35 -28.26 39.47
CA LEU A 196 31.89 -27.05 38.78
C LEU A 196 30.40 -27.13 38.38
N THR A 197 29.84 -28.34 38.31
CA THR A 197 28.44 -28.53 37.87
C THR A 197 27.39 -27.80 38.73
N PRO A 198 27.47 -27.75 40.08
CA PRO A 198 26.51 -27.00 40.90
C PRO A 198 26.58 -25.50 40.69
N THR A 199 27.79 -24.95 40.46
CA THR A 199 27.97 -23.52 40.20
C THR A 199 27.37 -23.10 38.86
N ALA A 200 27.60 -23.87 37.79
CA ALA A 200 26.98 -23.61 36.49
C ALA A 200 25.46 -23.79 36.55
N TRP A 201 24.96 -24.76 37.32
CA TRP A 201 23.52 -24.94 37.53
C TRP A 201 22.92 -23.76 38.30
N LEU A 202 23.60 -23.25 39.34
CA LEU A 202 23.15 -22.08 40.09
C LEU A 202 23.00 -20.84 39.19
N VAL A 203 23.96 -20.58 38.31
CA VAL A 203 23.84 -19.48 37.33
C VAL A 203 22.63 -19.68 36.41
N THR A 204 22.34 -20.92 36.02
CA THR A 204 21.16 -21.27 35.22
C THR A 204 19.86 -20.99 36.00
N VAL A 205 19.82 -21.30 37.30
CA VAL A 205 18.70 -20.98 38.20
C VAL A 205 18.50 -19.47 38.32
N LEU A 206 19.57 -18.71 38.59
CA LEU A 206 19.52 -17.26 38.70
C LEU A 206 19.05 -16.60 37.40
N ALA A 207 19.50 -17.11 36.25
CA ALA A 207 19.04 -16.66 34.94
C ALA A 207 17.55 -16.92 34.70
N ALA A 208 17.03 -18.08 35.14
CA ALA A 208 15.60 -18.38 35.04
C ALA A 208 14.75 -17.45 35.90
N VAL A 209 15.20 -17.16 37.14
CA VAL A 209 14.55 -16.19 38.05
C VAL A 209 14.58 -14.78 37.46
N ALA A 210 15.74 -14.33 36.96
CA ALA A 210 15.88 -13.01 36.34
C ALA A 210 14.98 -12.85 35.12
N GLY A 211 14.83 -13.90 34.29
CA GLY A 211 13.89 -13.91 33.17
C GLY A 211 12.44 -13.69 33.63
N ALA A 212 11.97 -14.48 34.60
CA ALA A 212 10.62 -14.33 35.15
C ALA A 212 10.37 -12.93 35.75
N LEU A 213 11.32 -12.39 36.52
CA LEU A 213 11.20 -11.03 37.06
C LEU A 213 11.11 -9.97 35.97
N THR A 214 11.85 -10.16 34.87
CA THR A 214 11.82 -9.23 33.76
C THR A 214 10.51 -9.30 33.00
N SER A 215 9.99 -10.51 32.76
CA SER A 215 8.68 -10.70 32.14
C SER A 215 7.55 -10.10 32.99
N ALA A 216 7.68 -10.15 34.33
CA ALA A 216 6.75 -9.49 35.25
C ALA A 216 6.86 -7.95 35.28
N THR A 217 7.89 -7.35 34.68
CA THR A 217 8.09 -5.89 34.61
C THR A 217 8.10 -5.38 33.17
N ALA A 218 7.67 -6.21 32.21
CA ALA A 218 7.77 -5.92 30.79
C ALA A 218 6.73 -4.92 30.29
N GLY A 219 5.69 -4.61 31.08
CA GLY A 219 4.64 -3.66 30.69
C GLY A 219 5.17 -2.27 30.39
N SER A 220 4.41 -1.52 29.60
CA SER A 220 4.74 -0.15 29.17
C SER A 220 4.98 0.85 30.30
N THR A 221 4.40 0.62 31.49
CA THR A 221 4.65 1.44 32.69
C THR A 221 5.93 1.05 33.44
N GLY A 222 6.49 -0.13 33.16
CA GLY A 222 7.62 -0.72 33.90
C GLY A 222 7.27 -1.22 35.30
N GLU A 223 5.99 -1.20 35.69
CA GLU A 223 5.53 -1.67 36.99
C GLU A 223 5.60 -3.20 37.11
N PHE A 224 5.73 -3.69 38.34
CA PHE A 224 5.73 -5.12 38.61
C PHE A 224 4.31 -5.69 38.60
N ASP A 225 4.03 -6.58 37.65
CA ASP A 225 2.74 -7.25 37.48
C ASP A 225 2.92 -8.75 37.17
N LEU A 226 2.55 -9.59 38.15
CA LEU A 226 2.61 -11.05 38.02
C LEU A 226 1.69 -11.60 36.92
N GLY A 227 0.63 -10.90 36.55
CA GLY A 227 -0.27 -11.36 35.50
C GLY A 227 0.37 -11.42 34.12
N LEU A 228 1.41 -10.62 33.88
CA LEU A 228 2.18 -10.66 32.64
C LEU A 228 2.90 -12.02 32.44
N LEU A 229 3.18 -12.76 33.52
CA LEU A 229 3.73 -14.11 33.46
C LEU A 229 2.75 -15.14 32.91
N THR A 230 1.44 -14.87 32.96
CA THR A 230 0.41 -15.79 32.49
C THR A 230 -0.21 -15.33 31.18
N GLU A 231 -0.29 -14.02 30.96
CA GLU A 231 -0.94 -13.44 29.78
C GLU A 231 -0.02 -13.39 28.56
N SER A 232 1.25 -13.02 28.71
CA SER A 232 2.21 -13.02 27.60
C SER A 232 2.75 -14.41 27.29
N ALA A 233 2.98 -14.72 26.01
CA ALA A 233 3.61 -15.97 25.59
C ALA A 233 5.01 -16.16 26.20
N THR A 234 5.83 -15.10 26.20
CA THR A 234 7.17 -15.12 26.81
C THR A 234 7.12 -15.28 28.32
N GLY A 235 6.17 -14.63 29.00
CA GLY A 235 5.93 -14.82 30.43
C GLY A 235 5.59 -16.27 30.78
N ARG A 236 4.68 -16.91 30.02
CA ARG A 236 4.32 -18.32 30.22
C ARG A 236 5.51 -19.24 30.04
N ALA A 237 6.34 -18.97 29.04
CA ALA A 237 7.56 -19.72 28.78
C ALA A 237 8.58 -19.58 29.92
N ASP A 238 8.75 -18.37 30.44
CA ASP A 238 9.63 -18.09 31.57
C ASP A 238 9.14 -18.77 32.86
N LEU A 239 7.83 -18.76 33.09
CA LEU A 239 7.20 -19.46 34.22
C LEU A 239 7.37 -20.99 34.10
N ALA A 240 7.14 -21.56 32.91
CA ALA A 240 7.34 -22.98 32.65
C ALA A 240 8.81 -23.38 32.81
N ARG A 241 9.75 -22.54 32.34
CA ARG A 241 11.19 -22.73 32.53
C ARG A 241 11.57 -22.68 34.01
N LEU A 242 11.02 -21.75 34.78
CA LEU A 242 11.25 -21.66 36.22
C LEU A 242 10.76 -22.92 36.95
N ALA A 243 9.55 -23.40 36.63
CA ALA A 243 9.00 -24.63 37.16
C ALA A 243 9.86 -25.86 36.80
N PHE A 244 10.28 -25.97 35.52
CA PHE A 244 11.18 -27.02 35.07
C PHE A 244 12.52 -27.01 35.81
N VAL A 245 13.13 -25.84 35.96
CA VAL A 245 14.39 -25.68 36.70
C VAL A 245 14.23 -26.07 38.17
N ALA A 246 13.10 -25.75 38.81
CA ALA A 246 12.82 -26.15 40.18
C ALA A 246 12.73 -27.69 40.32
N VAL A 247 11.97 -28.34 39.43
CA VAL A 247 11.84 -29.82 39.40
C VAL A 247 13.19 -30.48 39.11
N ALA A 248 13.93 -29.98 38.13
CA ALA A 248 15.25 -30.49 37.78
C ALA A 248 16.25 -30.32 38.94
N THR A 249 16.18 -29.20 39.67
CA THR A 249 16.99 -28.97 40.87
C THR A 249 16.65 -30.00 41.96
N ALA A 250 15.36 -30.24 42.23
CA ALA A 250 14.92 -31.25 43.18
C ALA A 250 15.41 -32.65 42.78
N ALA A 251 15.26 -33.02 41.50
CA ALA A 251 15.75 -34.29 40.97
C ALA A 251 17.27 -34.46 41.17
N LEU A 252 18.06 -33.41 40.87
CA LEU A 252 19.51 -33.38 41.08
C LEU A 252 19.90 -33.55 42.55
N LEU A 253 19.14 -32.95 43.48
CA LEU A 253 19.34 -33.10 44.92
C LEU A 253 19.01 -34.53 45.39
N VAL A 254 17.94 -35.15 44.88
CA VAL A 254 17.55 -36.53 45.18
C VAL A 254 18.62 -37.52 44.71
N VAL A 255 19.14 -37.36 43.50
CA VAL A 255 20.18 -38.26 42.95
C VAL A 255 21.60 -37.86 43.35
N ARG A 256 21.81 -36.87 44.24
CA ARG A 256 23.15 -36.35 44.57
C ARG A 256 24.12 -37.43 45.06
N ARG A 257 23.58 -38.44 45.77
CA ARG A 257 24.32 -39.59 46.33
C ARG A 257 24.41 -40.77 45.36
N ARG A 258 23.85 -40.69 44.14
CA ARG A 258 23.88 -41.74 43.12
C ARG A 258 24.80 -41.34 41.95
N PRO A 259 26.13 -41.57 42.06
CA PRO A 259 27.12 -41.04 41.12
C PRO A 259 26.98 -41.56 39.68
N ARG A 260 26.35 -42.73 39.48
CA ARG A 260 26.07 -43.29 38.15
C ARG A 260 24.87 -42.63 37.45
N VAL A 261 23.88 -42.18 38.22
CA VAL A 261 22.60 -41.63 37.69
C VAL A 261 22.67 -40.11 37.56
N ARG A 262 23.33 -39.43 38.50
CA ARG A 262 23.43 -37.96 38.57
C ARG A 262 23.88 -37.29 37.25
N PRO A 263 24.88 -37.79 36.50
CA PRO A 263 25.30 -37.15 35.25
C PRO A 263 24.24 -37.20 34.16
N TRP A 264 23.43 -38.27 34.11
CA TRP A 264 22.34 -38.41 33.14
C TRP A 264 21.17 -37.49 33.46
N VAL A 265 20.80 -37.39 34.75
CA VAL A 265 19.80 -36.41 35.21
C VAL A 265 20.27 -34.99 34.92
N GLY A 266 21.56 -34.69 35.16
CA GLY A 266 22.15 -33.39 34.81
C GLY A 266 22.16 -33.11 33.31
N LEU A 267 22.42 -34.12 32.47
CA LEU A 267 22.40 -33.98 31.02
C LEU A 267 20.97 -33.69 30.52
N ALA A 268 19.98 -34.44 31.01
CA ALA A 268 18.57 -34.23 30.68
C ALA A 268 18.08 -32.86 31.19
N ALA A 269 18.47 -32.47 32.39
CA ALA A 269 18.14 -31.17 32.97
C ALA A 269 18.74 -30.01 32.14
N ALA A 270 20.03 -30.05 31.81
CA ALA A 270 20.66 -29.02 31.00
C ALA A 270 20.07 -28.94 29.59
N GLY A 271 19.81 -30.10 28.96
CA GLY A 271 19.13 -30.17 27.66
C GLY A 271 17.71 -29.61 27.70
N GLY A 272 16.94 -29.93 28.75
CA GLY A 272 15.59 -29.41 28.94
C GLY A 272 15.56 -27.90 29.18
N VAL A 273 16.53 -27.34 29.93
CA VAL A 273 16.66 -25.87 30.04
C VAL A 273 16.99 -25.24 28.69
N LEU A 274 17.91 -25.81 27.91
CA LEU A 274 18.21 -25.29 26.56
C LEU A 274 16.99 -25.34 25.66
N ALA A 275 16.27 -26.47 25.64
CA ALA A 275 15.05 -26.61 24.87
C ALA A 275 13.98 -25.58 25.30
N SER A 276 13.88 -25.26 26.59
CA SER A 276 12.89 -24.29 27.08
C SER A 276 13.09 -22.87 26.51
N TYR A 277 14.31 -22.48 26.13
CA TYR A 277 14.56 -21.19 25.47
C TYR A 277 14.03 -21.12 24.04
N ALA A 278 13.76 -22.26 23.39
CA ALA A 278 13.09 -22.31 22.08
C ALA A 278 11.59 -21.99 22.16
N PHE A 279 11.01 -22.05 23.37
CA PHE A 279 9.63 -21.69 23.64
C PHE A 279 9.49 -20.21 24.06
N SER A 280 10.48 -19.36 23.85
CA SER A 280 10.40 -17.92 24.18
C SER A 280 10.47 -17.07 22.91
N GLY A 281 9.69 -15.99 22.82
CA GLY A 281 9.63 -15.11 21.65
C GLY A 281 8.74 -15.61 20.51
N HIS A 282 9.00 -15.13 19.29
CA HIS A 282 8.24 -15.29 18.04
C HIS A 282 7.82 -16.70 17.61
N VAL A 283 8.43 -17.75 18.19
CA VAL A 283 8.06 -19.14 17.88
C VAL A 283 6.68 -19.50 18.44
N LEU A 284 6.21 -18.78 19.48
CA LEU A 284 4.91 -19.03 20.11
C LEU A 284 3.75 -18.23 19.50
N THR A 285 4.02 -17.18 18.73
CA THR A 285 2.97 -16.30 18.16
C THR A 285 2.35 -16.89 16.89
N GLU A 286 3.08 -17.71 16.13
CA GLU A 286 2.56 -18.53 15.02
C GLU A 286 3.19 -19.93 15.03
N PRO A 287 2.76 -20.82 15.94
CA PRO A 287 3.41 -22.10 16.14
C PRO A 287 3.04 -23.08 15.03
N SER A 288 3.90 -23.22 14.03
CA SER A 288 3.96 -24.47 13.29
C SER A 288 4.83 -25.45 14.07
N VAL A 289 4.27 -26.62 14.40
CA VAL A 289 5.00 -27.73 15.05
C VAL A 289 6.37 -28.01 14.38
N PRO A 290 6.49 -28.08 13.04
CA PRO A 290 7.80 -28.29 12.41
C PRO A 290 8.80 -27.15 12.67
N TYR A 291 8.35 -25.89 12.70
CA TYR A 291 9.25 -24.77 13.00
C TYR A 291 9.72 -24.78 14.46
N LEU A 292 8.80 -25.02 15.40
CA LEU A 292 9.15 -25.16 16.82
C LEU A 292 10.17 -26.28 17.03
N LEU A 293 9.96 -27.44 16.41
CA LEU A 293 10.92 -28.54 16.46
C LEU A 293 12.26 -28.15 15.84
N ALA A 294 12.27 -27.44 14.71
CA ALA A 294 13.50 -26.95 14.09
C ALA A 294 14.26 -25.99 15.02
N VAL A 295 13.58 -25.10 15.74
CA VAL A 295 14.21 -24.18 16.70
C VAL A 295 14.75 -24.93 17.92
N VAL A 296 13.99 -25.86 18.50
CA VAL A 296 14.47 -26.71 19.61
C VAL A 296 15.72 -27.47 19.19
N VAL A 297 15.68 -28.11 18.03
CA VAL A 297 16.82 -28.83 17.45
C VAL A 297 18.00 -27.88 17.19
N HIS A 298 17.75 -26.67 16.67
CA HIS A 298 18.77 -25.65 16.44
C HIS A 298 19.46 -25.24 17.74
N VAL A 299 18.71 -24.93 18.80
CA VAL A 299 19.24 -24.48 20.09
C VAL A 299 20.01 -25.60 20.79
N LEU A 300 19.50 -26.84 20.76
CA LEU A 300 20.21 -27.99 21.32
C LEU A 300 21.52 -28.28 20.56
N ALA A 301 21.50 -28.22 19.22
CA ALA A 301 22.69 -28.43 18.40
C ALA A 301 23.70 -27.27 18.59
N ALA A 302 23.25 -26.02 18.61
CA ALA A 302 24.10 -24.87 18.91
C ALA A 302 24.69 -24.96 20.32
N GLY A 303 23.92 -25.43 21.30
CA GLY A 303 24.40 -25.68 22.66
C GLY A 303 25.45 -26.78 22.74
N LEU A 304 25.30 -27.87 21.98
CA LEU A 304 26.34 -28.90 21.83
C LEU A 304 27.61 -28.35 21.16
N TRP A 305 27.44 -27.49 20.15
CA TRP A 305 28.54 -26.93 19.35
C TRP A 305 29.34 -25.83 20.09
N LEU A 306 28.68 -24.85 20.72
CA LEU A 306 29.37 -23.79 21.48
C LEU A 306 29.74 -24.25 22.89
N GLY A 307 28.81 -24.93 23.58
CA GLY A 307 29.02 -25.43 24.93
C GLY A 307 30.13 -26.48 25.02
N GLY A 308 30.32 -27.27 23.96
CA GLY A 308 31.37 -28.28 23.91
C GLY A 308 32.78 -27.70 23.79
N LEU A 309 32.96 -26.60 23.05
CA LEU A 309 34.21 -25.84 23.03
C LEU A 309 34.53 -25.28 24.43
N GLY A 310 33.51 -24.72 25.10
CA GLY A 310 33.64 -24.26 26.49
C GLY A 310 34.00 -25.41 27.44
N ALA A 311 33.37 -26.58 27.28
CA ALA A 311 33.66 -27.76 28.08
C ALA A 311 35.09 -28.30 27.85
N VAL A 312 35.58 -28.30 26.60
CA VAL A 312 36.98 -28.65 26.29
C VAL A 312 37.95 -27.66 26.93
N ALA A 313 37.65 -26.36 26.89
CA ALA A 313 38.47 -25.33 27.54
C ALA A 313 38.51 -25.52 29.07
N VAL A 314 37.37 -25.81 29.71
CA VAL A 314 37.31 -26.10 31.15
C VAL A 314 38.08 -27.38 31.48
N ALA A 315 37.88 -28.47 30.72
CA ALA A 315 38.61 -29.72 30.91
C ALA A 315 40.13 -29.53 30.77
N SER A 316 40.57 -28.69 29.83
CA SER A 316 41.99 -28.37 29.63
C SER A 316 42.60 -27.59 30.81
N ARG A 317 41.83 -26.72 31.47
CA ARG A 317 42.30 -25.93 32.62
C ARG A 317 42.28 -26.70 33.93
N VAL A 318 41.27 -27.54 34.11
CA VAL A 318 41.07 -28.34 35.32
C VAL A 318 42.08 -29.50 35.41
N GLY A 319 42.58 -29.95 34.25
CA GLY A 319 43.57 -31.02 34.12
C GLY A 319 42.97 -32.42 34.28
N GLY A 320 43.72 -33.43 33.85
CA GLY A 320 43.30 -34.85 33.97
C GLY A 320 42.80 -35.50 32.67
N VAL A 321 42.82 -34.78 31.55
CA VAL A 321 42.67 -35.27 30.18
C VAL A 321 43.45 -34.35 29.24
N ASP A 322 44.12 -34.89 28.22
CA ASP A 322 44.82 -34.07 27.22
C ASP A 322 43.84 -33.31 26.32
N VAL A 323 44.25 -32.12 25.87
CA VAL A 323 43.44 -31.25 25.00
C VAL A 323 43.17 -31.90 23.65
N ARG A 324 44.14 -32.62 23.06
CA ARG A 324 43.89 -33.35 21.79
C ARG A 324 42.86 -34.44 21.98
N THR A 325 42.94 -35.18 23.08
CA THR A 325 42.00 -36.27 23.39
C THR A 325 40.59 -35.74 23.55
N SER A 326 40.43 -34.65 24.30
CA SER A 326 39.15 -33.96 24.47
C SER A 326 38.58 -33.47 23.12
N LEU A 327 39.41 -32.88 22.26
CA LEU A 327 39.01 -32.41 20.93
C LEU A 327 38.62 -33.56 19.99
N ARG A 328 39.40 -34.65 19.93
CA ARG A 328 39.10 -35.80 19.07
C ARG A 328 37.74 -36.43 19.41
N ARG A 329 37.44 -36.58 20.70
CA ARG A 329 36.17 -37.14 21.18
C ARG A 329 35.00 -36.19 20.94
N TYR A 330 35.26 -34.88 21.04
CA TYR A 330 34.27 -33.84 20.80
C TYR A 330 33.98 -33.61 19.29
N ALA A 331 34.97 -33.76 18.41
CA ALA A 331 34.87 -33.41 16.99
C ALA A 331 33.68 -34.08 16.28
N ALA A 332 33.37 -35.34 16.57
CA ALA A 332 32.21 -36.02 15.97
C ALA A 332 30.87 -35.39 16.40
N ILE A 333 30.78 -34.96 17.66
CA ILE A 333 29.60 -34.24 18.19
C ILE A 333 29.52 -32.86 17.53
N ALA A 334 30.64 -32.15 17.46
CA ALA A 334 30.73 -30.82 16.88
C ALA A 334 30.32 -30.80 15.40
N ILE A 335 30.80 -31.75 14.59
CA ILE A 335 30.46 -31.84 13.16
C ILE A 335 28.96 -32.12 12.97
N GLY A 336 28.42 -33.11 13.69
CA GLY A 336 26.99 -33.44 13.59
C GLY A 336 26.11 -32.27 14.03
N ALA A 337 26.45 -31.63 15.15
CA ALA A 337 25.76 -30.45 15.65
C ALA A 337 25.85 -29.27 14.66
N LEU A 338 27.01 -29.02 14.06
CA LEU A 338 27.20 -27.94 13.08
C LEU A 338 26.35 -28.14 11.82
N VAL A 339 26.27 -29.37 11.29
CA VAL A 339 25.39 -29.68 10.14
C VAL A 339 23.93 -29.35 10.48
N VAL A 340 23.47 -29.76 11.66
CA VAL A 340 22.10 -29.47 12.12
C VAL A 340 21.88 -27.97 12.28
N VAL A 341 22.82 -27.23 12.88
CA VAL A 341 22.75 -25.76 13.03
C VAL A 341 22.67 -25.07 11.67
N VAL A 342 23.42 -25.52 10.67
CA VAL A 342 23.37 -24.95 9.31
C VAL A 342 22.02 -25.21 8.66
N LEU A 343 21.53 -26.46 8.66
CA LEU A 343 20.25 -26.80 8.04
C LEU A 343 19.07 -26.07 8.68
N THR A 344 19.00 -26.09 10.01
CA THR A 344 17.94 -25.39 10.75
C THR A 344 18.09 -23.87 10.68
N GLY A 345 19.33 -23.35 10.60
CA GLY A 345 19.60 -21.92 10.44
C GLY A 345 19.20 -21.39 9.06
N VAL A 346 19.40 -22.17 7.99
CA VAL A 346 18.93 -21.84 6.64
C VAL A 346 17.40 -21.85 6.60
N ALA A 347 16.75 -22.87 7.19
CA ALA A 347 15.30 -22.92 7.28
C ALA A 347 14.71 -21.71 8.03
N ALA A 348 15.32 -21.32 9.15
CA ALA A 348 14.94 -20.12 9.88
C ALA A 348 15.18 -18.84 9.05
N ALA A 349 16.31 -18.71 8.37
CA ALA A 349 16.60 -17.53 7.54
C ALA A 349 15.59 -17.34 6.40
N ILE A 350 15.14 -18.42 5.75
CA ILE A 350 14.11 -18.35 4.70
C ILE A 350 12.80 -17.78 5.27
N ARG A 351 12.38 -18.25 6.44
CA ARG A 351 11.15 -17.79 7.10
C ARG A 351 11.27 -16.36 7.61
N GLU A 352 12.31 -16.03 8.37
CA GLU A 352 12.38 -14.76 9.09
C GLU A 352 12.83 -13.59 8.18
N VAL A 353 13.56 -13.85 7.09
CA VAL A 353 13.92 -12.79 6.12
C VAL A 353 12.78 -12.52 5.15
N ALA A 354 11.98 -13.53 4.80
CA ALA A 354 10.87 -13.53 3.84
C ALA A 354 11.19 -13.09 2.40
N HIS A 355 11.80 -11.91 2.22
CA HIS A 355 12.13 -11.32 0.92
C HIS A 355 13.63 -11.08 0.77
N TRP A 356 14.19 -11.40 -0.40
CA TRP A 356 15.60 -11.19 -0.73
C TRP A 356 16.08 -9.76 -0.50
N TYR A 357 15.21 -8.77 -0.70
CA TYR A 357 15.46 -7.37 -0.38
C TYR A 357 15.95 -7.18 1.06
N PHE A 358 15.25 -7.79 2.03
CA PHE A 358 15.61 -7.66 3.43
C PHE A 358 16.96 -8.32 3.77
N LEU A 359 17.43 -9.28 2.98
CA LEU A 359 18.75 -9.91 3.20
C LEU A 359 19.90 -8.89 3.08
N THR A 360 19.80 -7.93 2.18
CA THR A 360 20.85 -6.93 1.91
C THR A 360 20.55 -5.58 2.57
N TRP A 361 19.28 -5.20 2.65
CA TRP A 361 18.89 -3.86 3.09
C TRP A 361 18.47 -3.77 4.54
N SER A 362 17.99 -4.85 5.16
CA SER A 362 17.68 -4.83 6.59
C SER A 362 18.92 -5.08 7.45
N GLY A 363 18.95 -4.49 8.64
CA GLY A 363 19.98 -4.81 9.64
C GLY A 363 20.00 -6.30 9.98
N TYR A 364 18.82 -6.93 10.09
CA TYR A 364 18.67 -8.36 10.37
C TYR A 364 19.35 -9.21 9.28
N GLY A 365 19.04 -8.96 8.01
CA GLY A 365 19.60 -9.67 6.87
C GLY A 365 21.13 -9.56 6.79
N ARG A 366 21.69 -8.36 6.99
CA ARG A 366 23.15 -8.17 7.01
C ARG A 366 23.81 -8.96 8.14
N VAL A 367 23.20 -9.02 9.32
CA VAL A 367 23.70 -9.84 10.44
C VAL A 367 23.56 -11.34 10.14
N VAL A 368 22.50 -11.78 9.46
CA VAL A 368 22.36 -13.17 8.98
C VAL A 368 23.49 -13.52 8.00
N LEU A 369 23.77 -12.66 7.03
CA LEU A 369 24.88 -12.85 6.08
C LEU A 369 26.24 -12.92 6.79
N ALA A 370 26.49 -12.00 7.73
CA ALA A 370 27.72 -11.99 8.53
C ALA A 370 27.85 -13.27 9.37
N LYS A 371 26.77 -13.72 10.02
CA LYS A 371 26.72 -14.97 10.79
C LYS A 371 26.99 -16.18 9.90
N ALA A 372 26.37 -16.25 8.71
CA ALA A 372 26.58 -17.34 7.76
C ALA A 372 28.04 -17.41 7.29
N ALA A 373 28.63 -16.27 6.89
CA ALA A 373 30.03 -16.20 6.49
C ALA A 373 30.97 -16.64 7.63
N LEU A 374 30.72 -16.18 8.86
CA LEU A 374 31.53 -16.54 10.02
C LEU A 374 31.42 -18.04 10.36
N VAL A 375 30.22 -18.63 10.28
CA VAL A 375 30.03 -20.08 10.47
C VAL A 375 30.81 -20.89 9.43
N VAL A 376 30.83 -20.46 8.17
CA VAL A 376 31.64 -21.11 7.12
C VAL A 376 33.13 -21.02 7.45
N VAL A 377 33.63 -19.86 7.87
CA VAL A 377 35.04 -19.68 8.27
C VAL A 377 35.41 -20.61 9.43
N ILE A 378 34.57 -20.67 10.48
CA ILE A 378 34.81 -21.55 11.64
C ILE A 378 34.77 -23.03 11.20
N ALA A 379 33.84 -23.42 10.34
CA ALA A 379 33.74 -24.79 9.83
C ALA A 379 35.02 -25.21 9.09
N VAL A 380 35.57 -24.34 8.24
CA VAL A 380 36.83 -24.59 7.52
C VAL A 380 38.00 -24.70 8.48
N ILE A 381 38.12 -23.80 9.47
CA ILE A 381 39.20 -23.85 10.47
C ILE A 381 39.10 -25.12 11.32
N GLY A 382 37.91 -25.47 11.78
CA GLY A 382 37.65 -26.70 12.55
C GLY A 382 37.96 -27.97 11.75
N LEU A 383 37.60 -28.01 10.47
CA LEU A 383 37.94 -29.12 9.57
C LEU A 383 39.45 -29.26 9.40
N VAL A 384 40.15 -28.15 9.20
CA VAL A 384 41.62 -28.13 9.08
C VAL A 384 42.29 -28.54 10.39
N ALA A 385 41.83 -28.02 11.53
CA ALA A 385 42.32 -28.38 12.86
C ALA A 385 42.10 -29.87 13.15
N TRP A 386 40.92 -30.41 12.82
CA TRP A 386 40.59 -31.83 12.95
C TRP A 386 41.49 -32.70 12.08
N ARG A 387 41.70 -32.35 10.81
CA ARG A 387 42.63 -33.06 9.90
C ARG A 387 44.05 -33.07 10.45
N ARG A 388 44.54 -31.94 10.94
CA ARG A 388 45.87 -31.83 11.57
C ARG A 388 45.98 -32.58 12.89
N SER A 389 44.90 -32.66 13.66
CA SER A 389 44.86 -33.39 14.94
C SER A 389 45.02 -34.90 14.78
N ARG A 390 44.83 -35.44 13.56
CA ARG A 390 45.12 -36.84 13.22
C ARG A 390 46.60 -37.12 12.97
N GLY A 391 47.45 -36.11 12.77
CA GLY A 391 48.90 -36.27 12.61
C GLY A 391 49.67 -36.13 13.92
N ASP A 392 50.77 -36.88 14.06
CA ASP A 392 51.52 -37.03 15.33
C ASP A 392 52.54 -35.92 15.65
N ARG A 393 52.78 -34.92 14.78
CA ARG A 393 54.04 -34.13 14.85
C ARG A 393 53.98 -32.60 14.70
N GLN A 394 52.94 -31.89 15.16
CA GLN A 394 52.91 -30.40 15.07
C GLN A 394 52.44 -29.67 16.34
N PRO A 395 52.84 -28.40 16.56
CA PRO A 395 52.56 -27.62 17.77
C PRO A 395 51.07 -27.52 18.14
N GLY A 396 50.81 -27.37 19.45
CA GLY A 396 49.56 -27.77 20.11
C GLY A 396 48.26 -27.12 19.61
N PRO A 397 47.13 -27.85 19.71
CA PRO A 397 45.81 -27.40 19.22
C PRO A 397 45.20 -26.25 20.03
N ALA A 398 45.80 -25.85 21.17
CA ALA A 398 45.26 -24.85 22.09
C ALA A 398 45.00 -23.48 21.43
N ARG A 399 45.82 -23.08 20.44
CA ARG A 399 45.61 -21.82 19.69
C ARG A 399 44.39 -21.88 18.77
N ALA A 400 44.12 -23.05 18.17
CA ALA A 400 42.93 -23.25 17.33
C ALA A 400 41.66 -23.24 18.19
N VAL A 401 41.68 -23.89 19.36
CA VAL A 401 40.55 -23.84 20.32
C VAL A 401 40.31 -22.42 20.82
N GLY A 402 41.36 -21.66 21.13
CA GLY A 402 41.25 -20.26 21.52
C GLY A 402 40.61 -19.40 20.42
N PHE A 403 40.99 -19.63 19.15
CA PHE A 403 40.38 -18.95 18.01
C PHE A 403 38.90 -19.34 17.82
N GLU A 404 38.59 -20.63 17.83
CA GLU A 404 37.22 -21.14 17.68
C GLU A 404 36.30 -20.66 18.80
N LEU A 405 36.81 -20.54 20.03
CA LEU A 405 36.07 -19.96 21.16
C LEU A 405 35.78 -18.47 20.95
N VAL A 406 36.78 -17.68 20.52
CA VAL A 406 36.56 -16.25 20.23
C VAL A 406 35.55 -16.08 19.10
N ALA A 407 35.70 -16.83 18.01
CA ALA A 407 34.78 -16.78 16.88
C ALA A 407 33.37 -17.26 17.29
N GLY A 408 33.27 -18.29 18.13
CA GLY A 408 32.00 -18.76 18.71
C GLY A 408 31.33 -17.71 19.60
N VAL A 409 32.11 -16.96 20.38
CA VAL A 409 31.61 -15.80 21.16
C VAL A 409 31.11 -14.69 20.23
N VAL A 410 31.79 -14.44 19.10
CA VAL A 410 31.31 -13.47 18.09
C VAL A 410 30.03 -13.97 17.42
N VAL A 411 29.92 -15.24 17.05
CA VAL A 411 28.67 -15.83 16.52
C VAL A 411 27.54 -15.69 17.55
N LEU A 412 27.84 -15.94 18.83
CA LEU A 412 26.88 -15.75 19.91
C LEU A 412 26.46 -14.28 19.99
N ALA A 413 27.40 -13.33 19.98
CA ALA A 413 27.12 -11.90 19.97
C ALA A 413 26.26 -11.49 18.76
N LEU A 414 26.53 -11.99 17.56
CA LEU A 414 25.69 -11.76 16.38
C LEU A 414 24.30 -12.36 16.54
N ALA A 415 24.19 -13.58 17.09
CA ALA A 415 22.89 -14.20 17.39
C ALA A 415 22.11 -13.40 18.43
N VAL A 416 22.81 -12.78 19.37
CA VAL A 416 22.23 -11.84 20.34
C VAL A 416 21.73 -10.58 19.65
N THR A 417 22.53 -9.99 18.75
CA THR A 417 22.13 -8.83 17.96
C THR A 417 20.90 -9.12 17.10
N LEU A 418 20.80 -10.30 16.49
CA LEU A 418 19.61 -10.71 15.73
C LEU A 418 18.33 -10.69 16.57
N GLY A 419 18.41 -11.05 17.85
CA GLY A 419 17.27 -11.00 18.76
C GLY A 419 16.80 -9.59 19.14
N ALA A 420 17.59 -8.56 18.79
CA ALA A 420 17.25 -7.15 19.00
C ALA A 420 16.90 -6.42 17.69
N LEU A 421 16.95 -7.12 16.56
CA LEU A 421 16.66 -6.56 15.23
C LEU A 421 15.32 -7.11 14.74
N VAL A 422 14.52 -6.25 14.10
CA VAL A 422 13.28 -6.69 13.44
C VAL A 422 13.61 -7.65 12.31
N GLN A 423 12.83 -8.71 12.21
CA GLN A 423 12.87 -9.67 11.13
C GLN A 423 12.31 -9.07 9.83
N GLY A 424 12.59 -9.67 8.68
CA GLY A 424 12.07 -9.17 7.40
C GLY A 424 10.59 -9.50 7.17
N ARG A 425 10.12 -10.66 7.65
CA ARG A 425 8.77 -11.18 7.41
C ARG A 425 7.61 -10.31 7.90
N ASP A 426 7.84 -9.50 8.93
CA ASP A 426 6.83 -8.67 9.59
C ASP A 426 7.05 -7.17 9.28
N ARG A 427 7.92 -6.88 8.30
CA ARG A 427 8.18 -5.52 7.83
C ARG A 427 7.40 -5.22 6.56
N PRO A 428 6.81 -4.01 6.46
CA PRO A 428 6.32 -3.56 5.18
C PRO A 428 7.48 -3.49 4.18
N LEU A 429 7.20 -3.93 2.96
CA LEU A 429 8.12 -3.70 1.85
C LEU A 429 8.25 -2.20 1.59
N PRO A 430 9.38 -1.72 1.06
CA PRO A 430 9.58 -0.29 0.86
C PRO A 430 8.49 0.42 0.03
N ALA A 431 7.91 -0.26 -0.97
CA ALA A 431 6.77 0.25 -1.74
C ALA A 431 5.55 0.57 -0.87
N GLN A 432 5.41 -0.11 0.27
CA GLN A 432 4.32 0.10 1.21
C GLN A 432 4.62 1.21 2.22
N VAL A 433 5.85 1.75 2.29
CA VAL A 433 6.25 2.76 3.28
C VAL A 433 6.04 4.17 2.73
N GLY A 434 5.56 5.10 3.56
CA GLY A 434 5.23 6.48 3.16
C GLY A 434 3.97 6.55 2.30
N ASN A 435 3.87 7.57 1.44
CA ASN A 435 2.71 7.76 0.56
C ASN A 435 2.57 6.60 -0.45
N LEU A 436 1.43 5.90 -0.43
CA LEU A 436 1.09 4.85 -1.40
C LEU A 436 0.74 5.42 -2.78
N PHE A 437 0.18 6.63 -2.79
CA PHE A 437 -0.22 7.41 -3.97
C PHE A 437 0.96 8.25 -4.47
N ALA A 438 2.10 7.63 -4.75
CA ALA A 438 3.30 8.36 -5.19
C ALA A 438 3.10 8.99 -6.58
N GLY A 439 3.19 10.31 -6.66
CA GLY A 439 2.94 11.07 -7.89
C GLY A 439 2.26 12.41 -7.58
N PRO A 440 1.40 12.95 -8.45
CA PRO A 440 0.75 14.24 -8.21
C PRO A 440 -0.01 14.25 -6.88
N ALA A 441 0.07 15.36 -6.15
CA ALA A 441 -0.66 15.52 -4.90
C ALA A 441 -2.03 16.16 -5.18
N ALA A 442 -3.07 15.64 -4.54
CA ALA A 442 -4.43 16.15 -4.63
C ALA A 442 -5.02 16.32 -3.23
N ALA A 443 -5.65 17.45 -2.99
CA ALA A 443 -6.39 17.76 -1.77
C ALA A 443 -7.58 18.66 -2.09
N THR A 444 -8.49 18.86 -1.13
CA THR A 444 -9.59 19.83 -1.25
C THR A 444 -9.59 20.76 -0.04
N ALA A 445 -9.48 22.06 -0.30
CA ALA A 445 -9.61 23.09 0.72
C ALA A 445 -11.09 23.43 0.93
N VAL A 446 -11.47 23.67 2.19
CA VAL A 446 -12.81 24.13 2.56
C VAL A 446 -12.78 25.63 2.79
N LEU A 447 -13.72 26.31 2.13
CA LEU A 447 -13.99 27.75 2.16
C LEU A 447 -15.41 27.95 2.76
N ASP A 448 -15.72 29.14 3.27
CA ASP A 448 -17.08 29.54 3.65
C ASP A 448 -18.02 29.55 2.43
N SER A 449 -17.49 29.92 1.25
CA SER A 449 -18.22 29.93 -0.03
C SER A 449 -18.38 28.55 -0.69
N GLY A 450 -17.59 27.55 -0.27
CA GLY A 450 -17.65 26.22 -0.85
C GLY A 450 -16.38 25.40 -0.66
N THR A 451 -15.95 24.69 -1.72
CA THR A 451 -14.73 23.88 -1.69
C THR A 451 -13.82 24.30 -2.83
N ALA A 452 -12.52 24.02 -2.72
CA ALA A 452 -11.55 24.28 -3.77
C ALA A 452 -10.63 23.07 -3.91
N ALA A 453 -10.67 22.40 -5.06
CA ALA A 453 -9.83 21.26 -5.34
C ALA A 453 -8.41 21.75 -5.66
N VAL A 454 -7.45 21.42 -4.80
CA VAL A 454 -6.04 21.81 -4.89
C VAL A 454 -5.24 20.66 -5.47
N GLY A 455 -4.34 20.94 -6.41
CA GLY A 455 -3.47 19.96 -7.05
C GLY A 455 -2.05 20.46 -7.21
N LEU A 456 -1.09 19.54 -7.15
CA LEU A 456 0.32 19.82 -7.41
C LEU A 456 0.91 18.68 -8.25
N ALA A 457 1.45 19.00 -9.43
CA ALA A 457 2.03 18.01 -10.33
C ALA A 457 3.42 18.45 -10.82
N PRO A 458 4.44 17.57 -10.82
CA PRO A 458 4.41 16.14 -10.48
C PRO A 458 4.43 15.82 -8.97
N ALA A 459 4.42 16.85 -8.10
CA ALA A 459 4.69 16.75 -6.66
C ALA A 459 6.05 16.12 -6.35
N ARG A 460 7.11 16.68 -6.95
CA ARG A 460 8.51 16.32 -6.66
C ARG A 460 9.31 17.59 -6.36
N ALA A 461 10.45 17.46 -5.68
CA ALA A 461 11.37 18.59 -5.58
C ALA A 461 11.72 19.18 -6.96
N GLY A 462 11.68 20.51 -7.08
CA GLY A 462 11.88 21.30 -8.29
C GLY A 462 10.58 21.86 -8.89
N ASP A 463 10.51 21.89 -10.22
CA ASP A 463 9.43 22.52 -10.98
C ASP A 463 8.12 21.73 -10.92
N ASN A 464 7.08 22.36 -10.37
CA ASN A 464 5.72 21.86 -10.30
C ASN A 464 4.71 22.88 -10.89
N VAL A 465 3.50 22.42 -11.17
CA VAL A 465 2.33 23.26 -11.44
C VAL A 465 1.35 23.09 -10.30
N LEU A 466 0.98 24.21 -9.67
CA LEU A 466 -0.06 24.29 -8.65
C LEU A 466 -1.38 24.64 -9.33
N THR A 467 -2.45 23.92 -9.00
CA THR A 467 -3.78 24.09 -9.59
C THR A 467 -4.85 24.23 -8.51
N VAL A 468 -5.84 25.09 -8.73
CA VAL A 468 -7.02 25.25 -7.89
C VAL A 468 -8.26 25.26 -8.78
N ALA A 469 -9.16 24.30 -8.61
CA ALA A 469 -10.45 24.24 -9.30
C ALA A 469 -11.59 24.56 -8.35
N LEU A 470 -12.53 25.39 -8.79
CA LEU A 470 -13.70 25.83 -8.02
C LEU A 470 -14.99 25.18 -8.57
N PRO A 471 -15.94 24.78 -7.71
CA PRO A 471 -17.17 24.09 -8.08
C PRO A 471 -18.00 24.79 -9.16
N PRO A 472 -18.83 24.04 -9.91
CA PRO A 472 -19.59 24.58 -11.01
C PRO A 472 -20.65 25.64 -10.62
N GLU A 473 -21.16 25.55 -9.40
CA GLU A 473 -22.23 26.37 -8.84
C GLU A 473 -21.74 27.74 -8.33
N ASP A 474 -20.42 27.91 -8.14
CA ASP A 474 -19.81 29.07 -7.46
C ASP A 474 -19.55 30.24 -8.44
N PRO A 475 -19.71 31.51 -8.05
CA PRO A 475 -19.55 32.65 -8.93
C PRO A 475 -18.10 32.80 -9.40
N ALA A 476 -17.91 33.42 -10.57
CA ALA A 476 -16.58 33.64 -11.15
C ALA A 476 -15.68 34.45 -10.20
N ALA A 477 -14.75 33.76 -9.53
CA ALA A 477 -13.73 34.37 -8.68
C ALA A 477 -12.90 35.40 -9.46
N LYS A 478 -12.46 36.48 -8.80
CA LYS A 478 -11.61 37.50 -9.43
C LYS A 478 -10.14 37.28 -9.14
N LYS A 479 -9.81 36.75 -7.97
CA LYS A 479 -8.45 36.49 -7.52
C LYS A 479 -8.38 35.19 -6.72
N VAL A 480 -7.45 34.32 -7.11
CA VAL A 480 -7.09 33.12 -6.36
C VAL A 480 -5.60 33.16 -6.06
N SER A 481 -5.23 32.97 -4.79
CA SER A 481 -3.84 32.87 -4.36
C SER A 481 -3.67 31.73 -3.36
N VAL A 482 -2.49 31.13 -3.30
CA VAL A 482 -2.17 30.06 -2.35
C VAL A 482 -0.92 30.41 -1.57
N VAL A 483 -0.96 30.21 -0.25
CA VAL A 483 0.22 30.27 0.61
C VAL A 483 0.74 28.85 0.82
N LEU A 484 1.95 28.56 0.33
CA LEU A 484 2.64 27.29 0.51
C LEU A 484 3.65 27.38 1.65
N THR A 485 3.58 26.44 2.59
CA THR A 485 4.53 26.31 3.70
C THR A 485 5.19 24.94 3.66
N GLY A 486 6.52 24.91 3.72
CA GLY A 486 7.30 23.68 3.64
C GLY A 486 7.30 22.85 4.93
N PRO A 487 7.90 21.65 4.88
CA PRO A 487 7.92 20.72 6.01
C PRO A 487 8.79 21.20 7.18
N ASP A 488 9.80 22.04 6.93
CA ASP A 488 10.70 22.52 7.98
C ASP A 488 10.13 23.74 8.70
N ARG A 489 10.21 23.76 10.05
CA ARG A 489 9.71 24.88 10.88
C ARG A 489 10.36 26.24 10.57
N GLY A 490 11.47 26.25 9.84
CA GLY A 490 12.17 27.46 9.40
C GLY A 490 11.83 27.92 7.99
N ASP A 491 11.03 27.15 7.23
CA ASP A 491 10.67 27.50 5.86
C ASP A 491 9.78 28.72 5.83
N ARG A 492 10.17 29.71 4.99
CA ARG A 492 9.36 30.91 4.78
C ARG A 492 8.14 30.57 3.92
N PRO A 493 6.93 30.93 4.35
CA PRO A 493 5.74 30.78 3.51
C PRO A 493 5.91 31.49 2.16
N ARG A 494 5.43 30.85 1.09
CA ARG A 494 5.48 31.35 -0.28
C ARG A 494 4.07 31.66 -0.76
N THR A 495 3.77 32.92 -1.02
CA THR A 495 2.50 33.30 -1.65
C THR A 495 2.62 33.17 -3.16
N VAL A 496 1.72 32.39 -3.76
CA VAL A 496 1.62 32.15 -5.20
C VAL A 496 0.30 32.75 -5.66
N ASP A 497 0.33 33.73 -6.57
CA ASP A 497 -0.89 34.23 -7.22
C ASP A 497 -1.17 33.36 -8.45
N LEU A 498 -2.40 32.84 -8.55
CA LEU A 498 -2.81 31.95 -9.63
C LEU A 498 -3.53 32.73 -10.72
N GLN A 499 -3.49 32.20 -11.93
CA GLN A 499 -4.19 32.74 -13.09
C GLN A 499 -5.07 31.67 -13.73
N GLN A 500 -6.19 32.09 -14.31
CA GLN A 500 -7.06 31.19 -15.06
C GLN A 500 -6.63 31.15 -16.53
N HIS A 501 -6.26 29.96 -17.02
CA HIS A 501 -5.68 29.75 -18.37
C HIS A 501 -6.66 28.97 -19.28
N GLY A 502 -7.94 29.35 -19.23
CA GLY A 502 -9.04 28.61 -19.87
C GLY A 502 -9.74 27.65 -18.90
N GLY A 503 -10.96 27.21 -19.24
CA GLY A 503 -11.76 26.39 -18.33
C GLY A 503 -12.10 27.09 -17.01
N ARG A 504 -12.25 26.33 -15.92
CA ARG A 504 -12.58 26.83 -14.55
C ARG A 504 -11.43 26.73 -13.55
N THR A 505 -10.26 26.29 -14.01
CA THR A 505 -9.11 26.00 -13.15
C THR A 505 -8.12 27.16 -13.16
N TRP A 506 -7.68 27.53 -11.96
CA TRP A 506 -6.63 28.50 -11.72
C TRP A 506 -5.32 27.75 -11.56
N SER A 507 -4.22 28.28 -12.09
CA SER A 507 -2.92 27.63 -11.98
C SER A 507 -1.75 28.61 -11.94
N ALA A 508 -0.61 28.13 -11.45
CA ALA A 508 0.67 28.80 -11.54
C ALA A 508 1.83 27.79 -11.47
N PRO A 509 2.94 28.03 -12.19
CA PRO A 509 4.18 27.28 -11.95
C PRO A 509 4.74 27.63 -10.56
N VAL A 510 5.28 26.62 -9.88
CA VAL A 510 5.88 26.78 -8.55
C VAL A 510 7.11 25.88 -8.40
N ASP A 511 8.16 26.45 -7.80
CA ASP A 511 9.35 25.70 -7.38
C ASP A 511 9.18 25.22 -5.93
N VAL A 512 9.31 23.91 -5.74
CA VAL A 512 9.22 23.24 -4.45
C VAL A 512 10.60 22.66 -4.11
N PRO A 513 11.38 23.24 -3.18
CA PRO A 513 12.80 22.93 -3.05
C PRO A 513 13.13 21.56 -2.44
N ALA A 514 12.17 20.91 -1.77
CA ALA A 514 12.41 19.69 -1.02
C ALA A 514 11.16 18.79 -0.99
N ASP A 515 11.42 17.48 -0.90
CA ASP A 515 10.40 16.47 -0.62
C ASP A 515 9.90 16.60 0.83
N GLY A 516 8.70 16.09 1.08
CA GLY A 516 8.02 16.11 2.37
C GLY A 516 6.60 16.63 2.27
N GLN A 517 5.98 16.83 3.42
CA GLN A 517 4.62 17.34 3.51
C GLN A 517 4.59 18.85 3.46
N TRP A 518 3.99 19.39 2.39
CA TRP A 518 3.73 20.81 2.21
C TRP A 518 2.31 21.16 2.65
N ARG A 519 2.10 22.40 3.12
CA ARG A 519 0.77 22.92 3.44
C ARG A 519 0.38 24.01 2.46
N ALA A 520 -0.83 23.92 1.91
CA ALA A 520 -1.40 24.88 0.99
C ALA A 520 -2.64 25.54 1.60
N GLU A 521 -2.58 26.84 1.83
CA GLU A 521 -3.72 27.65 2.27
C GLU A 521 -4.26 28.44 1.08
N VAL A 522 -5.50 28.16 0.67
CA VAL A 522 -6.13 28.78 -0.50
C VAL A 522 -6.88 30.03 -0.09
N THR A 523 -6.70 31.12 -0.82
CA THR A 523 -7.47 32.36 -0.67
C THR A 523 -8.20 32.68 -1.97
N VAL A 524 -9.52 32.87 -1.91
CA VAL A 524 -10.39 33.25 -3.03
C VAL A 524 -11.05 34.59 -2.70
N ASP A 525 -10.81 35.62 -3.51
CA ASP A 525 -11.39 36.97 -3.33
C ASP A 525 -11.25 37.58 -1.92
N GLY A 526 -10.19 37.20 -1.19
CA GLY A 526 -9.90 37.65 0.17
C GLY A 526 -10.40 36.73 1.28
N GLU A 527 -11.21 35.73 0.95
CA GLU A 527 -11.66 34.65 1.83
C GLU A 527 -10.58 33.57 1.89
N SER A 528 -10.08 33.22 3.09
CA SER A 528 -9.03 32.22 3.25
C SER A 528 -9.61 30.91 3.77
N GLY A 529 -9.36 29.83 3.04
CA GLY A 529 -9.77 28.48 3.39
C GLY A 529 -8.78 27.81 4.33
N GLN A 530 -9.16 26.65 4.86
CA GLN A 530 -8.27 25.88 5.74
C GLN A 530 -7.04 25.35 4.98
N ALA A 531 -5.86 25.39 5.61
CA ALA A 531 -4.63 24.89 5.02
C ALA A 531 -4.63 23.36 4.88
N VAL A 532 -4.47 22.85 3.66
CA VAL A 532 -4.46 21.41 3.34
C VAL A 532 -3.04 20.86 3.15
N ALA A 533 -2.84 19.57 3.41
CA ALA A 533 -1.56 18.90 3.19
C ALA A 533 -1.40 18.42 1.73
N LEU A 534 -0.20 18.58 1.17
CA LEU A 534 0.23 18.05 -0.13
C LEU A 534 1.53 17.28 0.09
N GLU A 535 1.51 15.97 -0.14
CA GLU A 535 2.71 15.13 -0.05
C GLU A 535 3.57 15.28 -1.31
N VAL A 536 4.82 15.71 -1.13
CA VAL A 536 5.79 15.91 -2.21
C VAL A 536 6.92 14.89 -2.08
N GLY A 537 7.31 14.31 -3.20
CA GLY A 537 8.38 13.34 -3.31
C GLY A 537 7.88 11.91 -3.44
N VAL A 538 8.76 11.06 -3.96
CA VAL A 538 8.52 9.62 -4.04
C VAL A 538 9.50 8.96 -3.08
N PRO A 539 9.05 8.38 -1.96
CA PRO A 539 9.96 7.78 -0.99
C PRO A 539 10.85 6.74 -1.67
N GLU A 540 12.16 7.00 -1.68
CA GLU A 540 13.11 6.05 -2.21
C GLU A 540 13.37 4.94 -1.20
N ALA A 541 13.11 3.72 -1.63
CA ALA A 541 13.56 2.53 -0.94
C ALA A 541 15.08 2.39 -1.11
N PRO A 542 15.85 2.18 -0.03
CA PRO A 542 17.26 1.84 -0.16
C PRO A 542 17.44 0.63 -1.10
N GLY A 543 17.99 0.85 -2.30
CA GLY A 543 18.25 -0.21 -3.28
C GLY A 543 17.13 -0.60 -4.24
N ALA A 544 16.00 0.10 -4.23
CA ALA A 544 14.93 -0.11 -5.19
C ALA A 544 14.36 1.26 -5.66
N PRO A 545 15.01 1.92 -6.64
CA PRO A 545 14.52 3.21 -7.15
C PRO A 545 13.11 3.03 -7.72
N PRO A 546 12.22 4.03 -7.57
CA PRO A 546 10.85 3.90 -8.05
C PRO A 546 10.78 3.70 -9.56
N ILE A 547 9.70 3.04 -10.02
CA ILE A 547 9.35 2.95 -11.43
C ILE A 547 8.32 4.02 -11.75
N ASP A 548 8.63 4.83 -12.74
CA ASP A 548 7.72 5.87 -13.22
C ASP A 548 6.83 5.35 -14.34
N VAL A 549 5.53 5.45 -14.11
CA VAL A 549 4.49 5.45 -15.15
C VAL A 549 4.20 6.91 -15.49
N VAL A 550 4.21 7.26 -16.76
CA VAL A 550 4.07 8.66 -17.22
C VAL A 550 2.63 9.00 -17.54
N ALA A 551 2.16 10.16 -17.06
CA ALA A 551 0.94 10.80 -17.52
C ALA A 551 1.25 12.18 -18.10
N VAL A 552 0.82 12.46 -19.33
CA VAL A 552 0.79 13.82 -19.88
C VAL A 552 -0.65 14.31 -19.85
N ALA A 553 -0.98 15.15 -18.89
CA ALA A 553 -2.35 15.52 -18.60
C ALA A 553 -2.54 17.03 -18.74
N ASP A 554 -3.68 17.48 -19.27
CA ASP A 554 -4.11 18.87 -19.11
C ASP A 554 -4.57 19.09 -17.66
N LEU A 555 -3.81 19.80 -16.85
CA LEU A 555 -4.16 20.09 -15.45
C LEU A 555 -4.42 21.58 -15.20
N SER A 556 -4.04 22.45 -16.12
CA SER A 556 -4.20 23.91 -16.00
C SER A 556 -5.10 24.54 -17.07
N GLY A 557 -5.41 23.81 -18.14
CA GLY A 557 -6.22 24.26 -19.28
C GLY A 557 -7.69 23.81 -19.22
N PRO A 558 -8.40 23.85 -20.36
CA PRO A 558 -9.85 23.63 -20.41
C PRO A 558 -10.34 22.26 -19.90
N ALA A 559 -9.52 21.21 -20.00
CA ALA A 559 -9.88 19.86 -19.58
C ALA A 559 -9.40 19.50 -18.15
N ALA A 560 -8.83 20.47 -17.42
CA ALA A 560 -8.19 20.28 -16.12
C ALA A 560 -9.00 19.46 -15.12
N GLU A 561 -10.28 19.77 -14.91
CA GLU A 561 -11.11 19.04 -13.94
C GLU A 561 -11.28 17.55 -14.30
N ARG A 562 -11.58 17.27 -15.57
CA ARG A 562 -11.73 15.89 -16.07
C ARG A 562 -10.42 15.12 -15.94
N CYS A 563 -9.34 15.74 -16.41
CA CYS A 563 -8.01 15.15 -16.39
C CYS A 563 -7.49 14.89 -14.98
N ARG A 564 -7.80 15.79 -14.03
CA ARG A 564 -7.52 15.57 -12.60
C ARG A 564 -8.16 14.28 -12.12
N ALA A 565 -9.46 14.10 -12.36
CA ALA A 565 -10.16 12.88 -11.92
C ALA A 565 -9.57 11.63 -12.57
N HIS A 566 -9.26 11.70 -13.87
CA HIS A 566 -8.61 10.61 -14.61
C HIS A 566 -7.24 10.22 -14.01
N VAL A 567 -6.39 11.21 -13.72
CA VAL A 567 -5.08 11.01 -13.09
C VAL A 567 -5.20 10.42 -11.68
N ILE A 568 -6.15 10.87 -10.87
CA ILE A 568 -6.44 10.30 -9.54
C ILE A 568 -6.82 8.81 -9.68
N GLY A 569 -7.66 8.47 -10.66
CA GLY A 569 -8.01 7.09 -10.96
C GLY A 569 -6.79 6.21 -11.24
N VAL A 570 -5.89 6.66 -12.12
CA VAL A 570 -4.64 5.95 -12.42
C VAL A 570 -3.80 5.78 -11.16
N GLN A 571 -3.64 6.85 -10.38
CA GLN A 571 -2.86 6.86 -9.14
C GLN A 571 -3.41 5.86 -8.12
N MET A 572 -4.73 5.74 -7.98
CA MET A 572 -5.37 4.75 -7.09
C MET A 572 -5.05 3.31 -7.49
N ALA A 573 -5.06 3.01 -8.79
CA ALA A 573 -4.75 1.66 -9.27
C ALA A 573 -3.28 1.30 -9.02
N LEU A 574 -2.35 2.24 -9.21
CA LEU A 574 -0.93 2.05 -8.91
C LEU A 574 -0.66 1.98 -7.39
N ALA A 575 -1.40 2.75 -6.59
CA ALA A 575 -1.31 2.69 -5.13
C ALA A 575 -1.70 1.32 -4.58
N ARG A 576 -2.66 0.63 -5.22
CA ARG A 576 -3.00 -0.76 -4.88
C ARG A 576 -1.82 -1.72 -5.06
N LEU A 577 -1.10 -1.61 -6.19
CA LEU A 577 0.13 -2.38 -6.42
C LEU A 577 1.21 -2.08 -5.37
N ASN A 578 1.35 -0.82 -4.96
CA ASN A 578 2.26 -0.44 -3.87
C ASN A 578 1.82 -1.03 -2.52
N ALA A 579 0.51 -1.00 -2.22
CA ALA A 579 -0.07 -1.59 -1.01
C ALA A 579 0.17 -3.11 -0.94
N ASP A 580 0.19 -3.79 -2.08
CA ASP A 580 0.48 -5.23 -2.20
C ASP A 580 1.99 -5.57 -2.14
N GLY A 581 2.86 -4.57 -1.96
CA GLY A 581 4.30 -4.78 -1.83
C GLY A 581 5.16 -4.23 -2.97
N GLY A 582 4.54 -3.66 -4.01
CA GLY A 582 5.21 -3.13 -5.18
C GLY A 582 5.84 -4.22 -6.06
N LEU A 583 6.89 -3.86 -6.81
CA LEU A 583 7.55 -4.71 -7.81
C LEU A 583 8.90 -5.25 -7.31
N ASP A 584 9.39 -6.36 -7.86
CA ASP A 584 10.76 -6.87 -7.65
C ASP A 584 11.27 -6.91 -6.18
N GLY A 585 10.39 -7.22 -5.22
CA GLY A 585 10.75 -7.28 -3.80
C GLY A 585 10.71 -5.95 -3.05
N GLY A 586 9.90 -4.99 -3.50
CA GLY A 586 9.60 -3.78 -2.75
C GLY A 586 9.76 -2.45 -3.49
N ARG A 587 9.98 -2.48 -4.80
CA ARG A 587 10.14 -1.28 -5.63
C ARG A 587 8.80 -0.58 -5.80
N LYS A 588 8.76 0.70 -5.46
CA LYS A 588 7.56 1.53 -5.57
C LYS A 588 7.27 1.87 -7.03
N VAL A 589 6.00 1.97 -7.38
CA VAL A 589 5.53 2.52 -8.66
C VAL A 589 4.97 3.91 -8.40
N SER A 590 5.40 4.89 -9.19
CA SER A 590 4.95 6.28 -9.11
C SER A 590 4.31 6.71 -10.43
N LEU A 591 3.29 7.56 -10.34
CA LEU A 591 2.74 8.27 -11.48
C LEU A 591 3.46 9.61 -11.66
N LEU A 592 4.30 9.72 -12.68
CA LEU A 592 4.93 10.98 -13.07
C LEU A 592 3.98 11.76 -13.99
N THR A 593 3.20 12.66 -13.41
CA THR A 593 2.26 13.49 -14.15
C THR A 593 2.88 14.84 -14.53
N ILE A 594 2.88 15.15 -15.82
CA ILE A 594 3.38 16.42 -16.36
C ILE A 594 2.20 17.18 -16.98
N ASP A 595 1.99 18.40 -16.52
CA ASP A 595 0.97 19.28 -17.06
C ASP A 595 1.31 19.71 -18.50
N SER A 596 0.32 19.59 -19.38
CA SER A 596 0.39 19.99 -20.79
C SER A 596 -0.18 21.39 -21.06
N GLY A 597 -0.96 21.95 -20.11
CA GLY A 597 -1.69 23.19 -20.31
C GLY A 597 -2.77 23.15 -21.38
N GLY A 598 -3.18 21.94 -21.82
CA GLY A 598 -4.30 21.75 -22.73
C GLY A 598 -4.05 22.17 -24.18
N THR A 599 -2.79 22.29 -24.60
CA THR A 599 -2.42 22.65 -25.99
C THR A 599 -1.58 21.56 -26.66
N PRO A 600 -1.70 21.34 -27.98
CA PRO A 600 -0.84 20.41 -28.72
C PRO A 600 0.67 20.63 -28.53
N ASP A 601 1.11 21.89 -28.48
CA ASP A 601 2.53 22.22 -28.29
C ASP A 601 2.99 21.93 -26.85
N GLY A 602 2.17 22.29 -25.87
CA GLY A 602 2.41 21.96 -24.46
C GLY A 602 2.45 20.44 -24.23
N ALA A 603 1.54 19.69 -24.85
CA ALA A 603 1.50 18.24 -24.79
C ALA A 603 2.76 17.58 -25.38
N ARG A 604 3.25 18.04 -26.54
CA ARG A 604 4.54 17.57 -27.12
C ARG A 604 5.73 17.88 -26.21
N LYS A 605 5.77 19.08 -25.62
CA LYS A 605 6.83 19.48 -24.67
C LYS A 605 6.79 18.65 -23.39
N ALA A 606 5.60 18.39 -22.87
CA ALA A 606 5.37 17.55 -21.69
C ALA A 606 5.78 16.10 -21.97
N ALA A 607 5.39 15.53 -23.11
CA ALA A 607 5.83 14.20 -23.55
C ALA A 607 7.36 14.11 -23.66
N ALA A 608 8.01 15.11 -24.26
CA ALA A 608 9.47 15.16 -24.33
C ALA A 608 10.13 15.24 -22.93
N ARG A 609 9.53 15.98 -21.98
CA ARG A 609 10.00 16.03 -20.58
C ARG A 609 9.84 14.68 -19.89
N ALA A 610 8.73 13.99 -20.13
CA ALA A 610 8.47 12.68 -19.57
C ALA A 610 9.43 11.61 -20.10
N LEU A 611 9.70 11.59 -21.40
CA LEU A 611 10.67 10.67 -22.01
C LEU A 611 12.08 10.88 -21.43
N ARG A 612 12.48 12.13 -21.17
CA ARG A 612 13.76 12.43 -20.49
C ARG A 612 13.80 11.94 -19.04
N ALA A 613 12.65 11.87 -18.37
CA ALA A 613 12.55 11.37 -17.01
C ALA A 613 12.63 9.84 -16.92
N GLY A 614 12.41 9.12 -18.03
CA GLY A 614 12.67 7.67 -18.12
C GLY A 614 11.54 6.76 -17.65
N GLY A 615 10.27 7.10 -17.96
CA GLY A 615 9.13 6.22 -17.68
C GLY A 615 9.15 4.89 -18.44
N VAL A 616 8.49 3.86 -17.90
CA VAL A 616 8.45 2.51 -18.52
C VAL A 616 7.17 2.23 -19.31
N ALA A 617 6.13 3.01 -19.07
CA ALA A 617 4.85 2.99 -19.75
C ALA A 617 4.14 4.33 -19.54
N SER A 618 3.10 4.59 -20.33
CA SER A 618 2.21 5.72 -20.13
C SER A 618 0.79 5.26 -19.81
N ALA A 619 0.21 5.89 -18.78
CA ALA A 619 -1.19 5.80 -18.41
C ALA A 619 -1.63 7.17 -17.91
N GLY A 620 -2.85 7.57 -18.23
CA GLY A 620 -3.39 8.85 -17.77
C GLY A 620 -3.07 10.06 -18.65
N THR A 621 -2.61 9.82 -19.88
CA THR A 621 -2.49 10.90 -20.88
C THR A 621 -3.89 11.36 -21.28
N CYS A 622 -4.16 12.66 -21.14
CA CYS A 622 -5.50 13.22 -21.30
C CYS A 622 -5.48 14.72 -21.63
N GLY A 623 -6.59 15.22 -22.16
CA GLY A 623 -6.85 16.64 -22.42
C GLY A 623 -6.40 17.12 -23.80
N GLY A 624 -6.49 18.44 -24.01
CA GLY A 624 -6.13 19.05 -25.29
C GLY A 624 -4.66 18.81 -25.64
N GLY A 625 -4.40 18.30 -26.86
CA GLY A 625 -3.06 17.86 -27.27
C GLY A 625 -2.72 16.42 -26.90
N GLY A 626 -3.63 15.69 -26.26
CA GLY A 626 -3.42 14.32 -25.81
C GLY A 626 -3.05 13.36 -26.94
N SER A 627 -3.65 13.51 -28.13
CA SER A 627 -3.28 12.73 -29.33
C SER A 627 -1.80 12.90 -29.68
N GLU A 628 -1.29 14.12 -29.67
CA GLU A 628 0.10 14.42 -29.98
C GLU A 628 1.07 13.95 -28.89
N ALA A 629 0.65 13.94 -27.63
CA ALA A 629 1.42 13.31 -26.56
C ALA A 629 1.48 11.78 -26.73
N VAL A 630 0.34 11.13 -27.03
CA VAL A 630 0.28 9.69 -27.26
C VAL A 630 1.17 9.27 -28.42
N GLU A 631 1.10 9.99 -29.55
CA GLU A 631 1.97 9.75 -30.70
C GLU A 631 3.45 9.91 -30.33
N ALA A 632 3.83 11.02 -29.69
CA ALA A 632 5.22 11.28 -29.31
C ALA A 632 5.79 10.23 -28.33
N LEU A 633 4.96 9.71 -27.42
CA LEU A 633 5.37 8.66 -26.48
C LEU A 633 5.49 7.30 -27.20
N ALA A 634 4.52 6.96 -28.06
CA ALA A 634 4.52 5.70 -28.80
C ALA A 634 5.65 5.62 -29.85
N ASP A 635 5.97 6.74 -30.52
CA ASP A 635 7.10 6.84 -31.44
C ASP A 635 8.46 6.61 -30.75
N ALA A 636 8.52 6.81 -29.43
CA ALA A 636 9.66 6.48 -28.58
C ALA A 636 9.61 5.05 -28.03
N ASP A 637 8.79 4.17 -28.62
CA ASP A 637 8.55 2.78 -28.20
C ASP A 637 8.02 2.63 -26.75
N LEU A 638 7.43 3.69 -26.20
CA LEU A 638 6.79 3.63 -24.88
C LEU A 638 5.37 3.06 -25.03
N PRO A 639 4.99 1.98 -24.30
CA PRO A 639 3.62 1.48 -24.33
C PRO A 639 2.66 2.51 -23.74
N VAL A 640 1.58 2.81 -24.45
CA VAL A 640 0.59 3.83 -24.04
C VAL A 640 -0.79 3.20 -23.90
N VAL A 641 -1.38 3.30 -22.71
CA VAL A 641 -2.79 2.96 -22.49
C VAL A 641 -3.60 4.26 -22.40
N VAL A 642 -4.56 4.41 -23.32
CA VAL A 642 -5.39 5.60 -23.48
C VAL A 642 -6.76 5.35 -22.86
N GLY A 643 -7.09 6.14 -21.83
CA GLY A 643 -8.38 6.10 -21.15
C GLY A 643 -9.19 7.40 -21.24
N ASP A 644 -8.68 8.45 -21.91
CA ASP A 644 -9.42 9.69 -22.12
C ASP A 644 -10.15 9.68 -23.47
N PRO A 645 -11.48 9.88 -23.50
CA PRO A 645 -12.25 9.92 -24.73
C PRO A 645 -11.91 11.09 -25.67
N ALA A 646 -11.27 12.15 -25.17
CA ALA A 646 -10.82 13.24 -26.02
C ALA A 646 -9.64 12.87 -26.95
N VAL A 647 -8.92 11.78 -26.64
CA VAL A 647 -7.78 11.32 -27.45
C VAL A 647 -8.27 10.50 -28.65
N ASP A 648 -7.75 10.86 -29.83
CA ASP A 648 -8.17 10.28 -31.10
C ASP A 648 -7.77 8.80 -31.23
N PRO A 649 -8.61 7.98 -31.91
CA PRO A 649 -8.23 6.62 -32.27
C PRO A 649 -7.06 6.63 -33.25
N THR A 650 -6.09 5.73 -33.03
CA THR A 650 -4.88 5.62 -33.86
C THR A 650 -4.52 4.17 -34.14
N GLU A 651 -3.76 3.93 -35.20
CA GLU A 651 -3.16 2.62 -35.52
C GLU A 651 -1.68 2.54 -35.12
N THR A 652 -1.15 3.56 -34.43
CA THR A 652 0.24 3.58 -33.95
C THR A 652 0.52 2.35 -33.08
N ARG A 653 1.64 1.67 -33.35
CA ARG A 653 2.07 0.49 -32.61
C ARG A 653 2.33 0.85 -31.14
N GLY A 654 1.92 -0.02 -30.22
CA GLY A 654 2.13 0.19 -28.79
C GLY A 654 1.08 1.09 -28.12
N VAL A 655 0.08 1.55 -28.87
CA VAL A 655 -1.08 2.28 -28.33
C VAL A 655 -2.27 1.33 -28.13
N PHE A 656 -2.83 1.37 -26.93
CA PHE A 656 -3.95 0.54 -26.48
C PHE A 656 -5.04 1.44 -25.94
N ARG A 657 -6.17 1.56 -26.66
CA ARG A 657 -7.25 2.48 -26.29
C ARG A 657 -8.37 1.73 -25.59
N LEU A 658 -8.63 2.08 -24.34
CA LEU A 658 -9.70 1.48 -23.54
C LEU A 658 -11.07 2.02 -23.92
N VAL A 659 -11.12 3.33 -24.19
CA VAL A 659 -12.31 4.05 -24.60
C VAL A 659 -12.92 3.43 -25.86
N ALA A 660 -14.24 3.52 -26.03
CA ALA A 660 -14.89 2.88 -27.16
C ALA A 660 -14.55 3.54 -28.49
N ASP A 661 -14.40 2.74 -29.55
CA ASP A 661 -14.28 3.21 -30.93
C ASP A 661 -15.47 4.13 -31.24
N PRO A 662 -15.25 5.39 -31.69
CA PRO A 662 -16.35 6.30 -32.04
C PRO A 662 -17.37 5.68 -33.00
N PHE A 663 -16.93 4.79 -33.90
CA PHE A 663 -17.84 4.04 -34.77
C PHE A 663 -18.77 3.10 -33.98
N ALA A 664 -18.22 2.34 -33.02
CA ALA A 664 -19.01 1.47 -32.15
C ALA A 664 -19.95 2.27 -31.24
N GLN A 665 -19.51 3.43 -30.74
CA GLN A 665 -20.39 4.37 -30.02
C GLN A 665 -21.55 4.83 -30.88
N GLY A 666 -21.30 5.24 -32.13
CA GLY A 666 -22.35 5.59 -33.09
C GLY A 666 -23.36 4.46 -33.28
N VAL A 667 -22.89 3.23 -33.50
CA VAL A 667 -23.77 2.05 -33.60
C VAL A 667 -24.63 1.89 -32.35
N ALA A 668 -24.02 2.01 -31.15
CA ALA A 668 -24.74 1.89 -29.88
C ALA A 668 -25.83 2.95 -29.71
N LEU A 669 -25.53 4.21 -30.05
CA LEU A 669 -26.49 5.30 -30.01
C LEU A 669 -27.68 5.04 -30.97
N GLY A 670 -27.40 4.54 -32.17
CA GLY A 670 -28.45 4.14 -33.12
C GLY A 670 -29.31 2.96 -32.61
N GLN A 671 -28.68 1.96 -31.99
CA GLN A 671 -29.37 0.83 -31.36
C GLN A 671 -30.27 1.30 -30.20
N LEU A 672 -29.78 2.21 -29.35
CA LEU A 672 -30.53 2.81 -28.25
C LEU A 672 -31.75 3.58 -28.75
N ILE A 673 -31.58 4.38 -29.81
CA ILE A 673 -32.67 5.16 -30.40
C ILE A 673 -33.80 4.24 -30.86
N ARG A 674 -33.47 3.15 -31.57
CA ARG A 674 -34.47 2.20 -32.08
C ARG A 674 -35.11 1.34 -31.01
N GLY A 675 -34.32 0.93 -30.03
CA GLY A 675 -34.75 0.02 -28.97
C GLY A 675 -35.60 0.68 -27.90
N ARG A 676 -35.32 1.94 -27.54
CA ARG A 676 -35.88 2.59 -26.35
C ARG A 676 -36.50 3.96 -26.59
N VAL A 677 -35.90 4.77 -27.46
CA VAL A 677 -36.31 6.19 -27.65
C VAL A 677 -37.49 6.36 -28.60
N GLN A 678 -37.71 5.40 -29.51
CA GLN A 678 -38.81 5.43 -30.48
C GLN A 678 -39.97 4.46 -30.11
N PRO A 679 -40.71 4.64 -28.99
CA PRO A 679 -41.93 3.88 -28.74
C PRO A 679 -43.03 4.32 -29.73
N ALA A 680 -44.02 3.45 -29.96
CA ALA A 680 -45.06 3.67 -30.97
C ALA A 680 -45.83 4.99 -30.74
N GLY A 681 -45.81 5.91 -31.72
CA GLY A 681 -46.68 7.09 -31.76
C GLY A 681 -46.02 8.48 -31.80
N VAL A 682 -44.69 8.59 -31.93
CA VAL A 682 -43.98 9.89 -31.94
C VAL A 682 -43.48 10.24 -33.35
N ALA A 683 -44.05 11.32 -33.91
CA ALA A 683 -43.81 11.93 -35.22
C ALA A 683 -44.14 11.06 -36.46
N ALA A 684 -44.80 11.65 -37.47
CA ALA A 684 -45.08 11.00 -38.75
C ALA A 684 -43.79 10.70 -39.55
N GLU A 685 -42.74 11.50 -39.33
CA GLU A 685 -41.40 11.38 -39.91
C GLU A 685 -40.36 11.51 -38.78
N PRO A 686 -39.70 10.41 -38.36
CA PRO A 686 -38.73 10.47 -37.26
C PRO A 686 -37.40 11.09 -37.73
N VAL A 687 -36.94 12.13 -37.03
CA VAL A 687 -35.69 12.84 -37.34
C VAL A 687 -34.73 12.75 -36.15
N VAL A 688 -33.51 12.26 -36.39
CA VAL A 688 -32.39 12.34 -35.44
C VAL A 688 -31.53 13.53 -35.83
N ARG A 689 -31.36 14.47 -34.92
CA ARG A 689 -30.46 15.62 -35.12
C ARG A 689 -29.09 15.25 -34.57
N ALA A 690 -28.04 15.47 -35.35
CA ALA A 690 -26.67 15.13 -34.97
C ALA A 690 -25.80 16.40 -34.95
N LEU A 691 -25.45 16.88 -33.77
CA LEU A 691 -24.46 17.94 -33.57
C LEU A 691 -23.10 17.25 -33.37
N VAL A 692 -22.35 17.10 -34.45
CA VAL A 692 -21.13 16.30 -34.50
C VAL A 692 -20.02 17.12 -35.16
N ALA A 693 -18.85 17.18 -34.52
CA ALA A 693 -17.68 17.87 -35.08
C ALA A 693 -17.17 17.23 -36.38
N ASP A 694 -16.60 18.04 -37.28
CA ASP A 694 -15.97 17.54 -38.51
C ASP A 694 -14.52 17.08 -38.29
N ASP A 695 -14.35 16.19 -37.30
CA ASP A 695 -13.08 15.53 -37.00
C ASP A 695 -13.16 14.02 -37.27
N LEU A 696 -12.04 13.31 -37.03
CA LEU A 696 -11.99 11.87 -37.26
C LEU A 696 -13.03 11.12 -36.43
N GLN A 697 -13.15 11.46 -35.14
CA GLN A 697 -14.09 10.81 -34.24
C GLN A 697 -15.54 11.04 -34.66
N GLY A 698 -15.88 12.28 -35.01
CA GLY A 698 -17.22 12.67 -35.41
C GLY A 698 -17.67 12.02 -36.71
N ARG A 699 -16.80 11.96 -37.72
CA ARG A 699 -17.08 11.22 -38.97
C ARG A 699 -17.31 9.73 -38.73
N ARG A 700 -16.51 9.11 -37.86
CA ARG A 700 -16.67 7.69 -37.48
C ARG A 700 -17.98 7.46 -36.71
N LEU A 701 -18.29 8.31 -35.74
CA LEU A 701 -19.52 8.24 -34.95
C LEU A 701 -20.75 8.40 -35.84
N LEU A 702 -20.75 9.36 -36.77
CA LEU A 702 -21.86 9.57 -37.69
C LEU A 702 -22.06 8.36 -38.64
N ALA A 703 -20.98 7.74 -39.10
CA ALA A 703 -21.04 6.51 -39.89
C ALA A 703 -21.65 5.34 -39.08
N GLY A 704 -21.19 5.17 -37.84
CA GLY A 704 -21.72 4.17 -36.91
C GLY A 704 -23.21 4.40 -36.60
N LEU A 705 -23.61 5.65 -36.36
CA LEU A 705 -24.99 6.05 -36.06
C LEU A 705 -25.95 5.64 -37.17
N ARG A 706 -25.59 5.93 -38.43
CA ARG A 706 -26.40 5.52 -39.58
C ARG A 706 -26.55 3.99 -39.67
N ILE A 707 -25.51 3.24 -39.33
CA ILE A 707 -25.55 1.77 -39.29
C ILE A 707 -26.41 1.26 -38.13
N GLY A 708 -26.25 1.81 -36.93
CA GLY A 708 -27.02 1.45 -35.74
C GLY A 708 -28.53 1.69 -35.90
N LEU A 709 -28.90 2.72 -36.66
CA LEU A 709 -30.29 3.00 -37.03
C LEU A 709 -30.83 2.03 -38.10
N SER A 710 -29.99 1.20 -38.72
CA SER A 710 -30.46 0.21 -39.70
C SER A 710 -31.05 -1.04 -39.01
N PRO A 711 -32.04 -1.72 -39.63
CA PRO A 711 -32.55 -3.02 -39.18
C PRO A 711 -31.47 -4.09 -38.94
N LYS A 712 -30.39 -4.06 -39.73
CA LYS A 712 -29.31 -5.05 -39.71
C LYS A 712 -28.42 -4.98 -38.47
N ALA A 713 -28.42 -3.85 -37.77
CA ALA A 713 -27.61 -3.64 -36.57
C ALA A 713 -28.35 -3.99 -35.27
N ALA A 714 -29.54 -4.61 -35.33
CA ALA A 714 -30.30 -4.97 -34.14
C ALA A 714 -29.55 -6.01 -33.27
N PRO A 715 -29.39 -5.78 -31.95
CA PRO A 715 -28.81 -6.78 -31.05
C PRO A 715 -29.69 -8.04 -30.97
N ARG A 716 -29.07 -9.21 -30.76
CA ARG A 716 -29.82 -10.47 -30.52
C ARG A 716 -30.66 -10.32 -29.24
N GLY A 717 -31.97 -10.58 -29.33
CA GLY A 717 -32.90 -10.53 -28.19
C GLY A 717 -33.66 -9.21 -28.01
N PHE A 718 -33.37 -8.17 -28.79
CA PHE A 718 -34.28 -7.03 -28.94
C PHE A 718 -35.45 -7.42 -29.85
N ALA A 719 -36.69 -7.10 -29.46
CA ALA A 719 -37.87 -7.33 -30.30
C ALA A 719 -37.65 -6.64 -31.67
N GLU A 720 -37.83 -7.38 -32.78
CA GLU A 720 -37.60 -6.83 -34.12
C GLU A 720 -38.43 -5.56 -34.33
N PRO A 721 -37.82 -4.38 -34.53
CA PRO A 721 -38.55 -3.21 -34.99
C PRO A 721 -38.57 -3.26 -36.52
N SER A 722 -39.13 -4.34 -37.10
CA SER A 722 -39.18 -4.53 -38.56
C SER A 722 -40.29 -3.70 -39.22
N SER A 723 -41.20 -3.10 -38.44
CA SER A 723 -42.28 -2.25 -38.95
C SER A 723 -42.08 -0.73 -38.75
N ARG A 724 -40.98 -0.29 -38.12
CA ARG A 724 -40.76 1.14 -37.82
C ARG A 724 -39.93 1.83 -38.90
N PRO A 725 -40.27 3.06 -39.33
CA PRO A 725 -39.45 3.83 -40.25
C PRO A 725 -38.09 4.16 -39.63
N VAL A 726 -37.04 4.00 -40.44
CA VAL A 726 -35.67 4.39 -40.06
C VAL A 726 -35.59 5.92 -39.99
N PRO A 727 -35.17 6.51 -38.86
CA PRO A 727 -35.05 7.95 -38.74
C PRO A 727 -34.05 8.56 -39.73
N GLU A 728 -34.38 9.72 -40.28
CA GLU A 728 -33.43 10.53 -41.04
C GLU A 728 -32.42 11.19 -40.08
N VAL A 729 -31.13 11.16 -40.42
CA VAL A 729 -30.08 11.82 -39.64
C VAL A 729 -29.77 13.17 -40.27
N VAL A 730 -30.19 14.24 -39.58
CA VAL A 730 -29.94 15.64 -39.99
C VAL A 730 -28.77 16.17 -39.16
N GLN A 731 -27.64 16.45 -39.83
CA GLN A 731 -26.47 17.03 -39.18
C GLN A 731 -26.69 18.54 -38.92
N LEU A 732 -26.30 19.00 -37.75
CA LEU A 732 -26.26 20.41 -37.38
C LEU A 732 -24.81 20.90 -37.39
N GLU A 733 -24.61 22.14 -37.82
CA GLU A 733 -23.28 22.77 -37.81
C GLU A 733 -22.83 23.06 -36.37
N PRO A 734 -21.55 22.81 -36.02
CA PRO A 734 -20.96 23.31 -34.78
C PRO A 734 -21.13 24.83 -34.64
N GLY A 735 -21.40 25.30 -33.42
CA GLY A 735 -21.74 26.67 -33.07
C GLY A 735 -23.21 27.05 -33.32
N SER A 736 -23.99 26.20 -34.00
CA SER A 736 -25.36 26.55 -34.38
C SER A 736 -26.29 26.69 -33.17
N LEU A 737 -26.16 25.85 -32.14
CA LEU A 737 -27.02 25.92 -30.95
C LEU A 737 -26.69 27.15 -30.10
N ALA A 738 -25.41 27.50 -30.02
CA ALA A 738 -24.94 28.67 -29.28
C ALA A 738 -25.62 29.97 -29.72
N SER A 739 -25.93 30.08 -31.02
CA SER A 739 -26.54 31.26 -31.63
C SER A 739 -28.07 31.35 -31.47
N LEU A 740 -28.72 30.28 -30.99
CA LEU A 740 -30.17 30.22 -30.85
C LEU A 740 -30.64 30.88 -29.54
N ASP A 741 -31.80 31.54 -29.63
CA ASP A 741 -32.57 31.87 -28.44
C ASP A 741 -33.23 30.63 -27.82
N ASP A 742 -33.70 30.75 -26.57
CA ASP A 742 -34.28 29.65 -25.81
C ASP A 742 -35.51 29.02 -26.49
N GLY A 743 -36.25 29.80 -27.28
CA GLY A 743 -37.44 29.34 -28.01
C GLY A 743 -37.06 28.48 -29.22
N ALA A 744 -36.05 28.91 -29.98
CA ALA A 744 -35.50 28.17 -31.09
C ALA A 744 -34.80 26.89 -30.63
N LEU A 745 -34.03 26.96 -29.55
CA LEU A 745 -33.39 25.80 -28.95
C LEU A 745 -34.40 24.78 -28.40
N THR A 746 -35.51 25.26 -27.82
CA THR A 746 -36.64 24.39 -27.42
C THR A 746 -37.20 23.60 -28.60
N ARG A 747 -37.27 24.18 -29.80
CA ARG A 747 -37.75 23.47 -31.01
C ARG A 747 -36.80 22.38 -31.48
N VAL A 748 -35.50 22.51 -31.23
CA VAL A 748 -34.48 21.49 -31.59
C VAL A 748 -34.71 20.21 -30.78
N ILE A 749 -35.14 20.32 -29.53
CA ILE A 749 -35.34 19.19 -28.61
C ILE A 749 -36.82 18.82 -28.38
N ASP A 750 -37.76 19.39 -29.13
CA ASP A 750 -39.19 19.06 -29.02
C ASP A 750 -39.45 17.65 -29.55
N ALA A 751 -39.94 16.76 -28.67
CA ALA A 751 -40.19 15.35 -29.00
C ALA A 751 -41.21 15.16 -30.12
N ARG A 752 -42.01 16.17 -30.48
CA ARG A 752 -42.93 16.11 -31.64
C ARG A 752 -42.23 16.28 -32.98
N ARG A 753 -40.98 16.78 -32.99
CA ARG A 753 -40.22 17.15 -34.19
C ARG A 753 -38.87 16.42 -34.29
N THR A 754 -38.33 16.02 -33.15
CA THR A 754 -37.02 15.39 -33.04
C THR A 754 -37.18 14.10 -32.26
N THR A 755 -36.62 13.00 -32.75
CA THR A 755 -36.58 11.72 -32.06
C THR A 755 -35.48 11.71 -31.00
N ALA A 756 -34.30 12.20 -31.35
CA ALA A 756 -33.17 12.36 -30.44
C ALA A 756 -32.23 13.45 -30.95
N LEU A 757 -31.52 14.12 -30.04
CA LEU A 757 -30.37 14.96 -30.35
C LEU A 757 -29.11 14.20 -29.95
N VAL A 758 -28.24 13.86 -30.91
CA VAL A 758 -26.92 13.27 -30.66
C VAL A 758 -25.89 14.39 -30.62
N VAL A 759 -25.06 14.43 -29.58
CA VAL A 759 -24.04 15.47 -29.39
C VAL A 759 -22.67 14.84 -29.21
N ASP A 760 -21.72 15.29 -30.02
CA ASP A 760 -20.36 14.79 -30.07
C ASP A 760 -19.41 15.93 -30.49
N LEU A 761 -18.80 16.59 -29.50
CA LEU A 761 -17.96 17.77 -29.67
C LEU A 761 -16.63 17.60 -28.92
N PRO A 762 -15.51 18.14 -29.44
CA PRO A 762 -14.19 18.05 -28.82
C PRO A 762 -14.07 18.86 -27.53
N ASP A 763 -14.84 19.95 -27.41
CA ASP A 763 -14.91 20.79 -26.21
C ASP A 763 -16.28 20.64 -25.53
N ALA A 764 -16.32 19.80 -24.48
CA ALA A 764 -17.51 19.59 -23.68
C ALA A 764 -17.95 20.84 -22.89
N GLY A 765 -17.08 21.85 -22.73
CA GLY A 765 -17.41 23.16 -22.17
C GLY A 765 -17.71 24.23 -23.22
N GLY A 766 -17.78 23.84 -24.50
CA GLY A 766 -17.97 24.74 -25.62
C GLY A 766 -19.35 25.42 -25.65
N PRO A 767 -19.52 26.46 -26.48
CA PRO A 767 -20.68 27.33 -26.46
C PRO A 767 -22.01 26.63 -26.81
N ASP A 768 -22.00 25.54 -27.60
CA ASP A 768 -23.19 24.74 -27.90
C ASP A 768 -23.64 23.88 -26.71
N VAL A 769 -22.71 23.24 -25.99
CA VAL A 769 -23.04 22.52 -24.75
C VAL A 769 -23.54 23.53 -23.73
N GLY A 770 -22.88 24.69 -23.63
CA GLY A 770 -23.36 25.82 -22.84
C GLY A 770 -24.77 26.30 -23.24
N ALA A 771 -25.21 26.13 -24.49
CA ALA A 771 -26.58 26.44 -24.89
C ALA A 771 -27.59 25.44 -24.31
N ILE A 772 -27.26 24.15 -24.35
CA ILE A 772 -28.05 23.09 -23.70
C ILE A 772 -28.15 23.33 -22.19
N GLU A 773 -27.04 23.72 -21.56
CA GLU A 773 -26.99 24.06 -20.15
C GLU A 773 -27.86 25.26 -19.80
N ARG A 774 -27.73 26.36 -20.56
CA ARG A 774 -28.56 27.57 -20.38
C ARG A 774 -30.05 27.23 -20.46
N LEU A 775 -30.44 26.43 -21.45
CA LEU A 775 -31.83 26.00 -21.61
C LEU A 775 -32.33 25.18 -20.43
N GLY A 776 -31.47 24.28 -19.94
CA GLY A 776 -31.75 23.45 -18.77
C GLY A 776 -31.98 24.25 -17.50
N ARG A 777 -31.22 25.32 -17.28
CA ARG A 777 -31.40 26.26 -16.17
C ARG A 777 -32.68 27.10 -16.29
N ALA A 778 -33.08 27.46 -17.51
CA ALA A 778 -34.24 28.32 -17.77
C ALA A 778 -35.60 27.62 -17.61
N ARG A 779 -35.65 26.27 -17.48
CA ARG A 779 -36.91 25.51 -17.49
C ARG A 779 -37.39 25.04 -16.11
N GLY A 780 -38.69 25.23 -15.86
CA GLY A 780 -39.52 24.43 -14.96
C GLY A 780 -40.58 23.63 -15.73
N ASP A 781 -40.41 22.31 -15.81
CA ASP A 781 -41.38 21.22 -16.02
C ASP A 781 -42.39 21.22 -17.20
N LYS A 782 -42.31 22.11 -18.21
CA LYS A 782 -43.45 22.33 -19.15
C LYS A 782 -43.33 21.85 -20.61
N VAL A 783 -42.41 20.96 -20.99
CA VAL A 783 -42.37 20.43 -22.39
C VAL A 783 -41.88 18.99 -22.48
N LEU A 784 -42.52 18.21 -23.36
CA LEU A 784 -42.10 16.88 -23.79
C LEU A 784 -40.75 16.95 -24.53
N THR A 785 -39.67 16.57 -23.86
CA THR A 785 -38.30 16.73 -24.38
C THR A 785 -37.79 15.44 -25.01
N SER A 786 -37.17 15.54 -26.18
CA SER A 786 -36.43 14.45 -26.81
C SER A 786 -35.18 14.15 -25.99
N PRO A 787 -34.73 12.89 -25.88
CA PRO A 787 -33.46 12.61 -25.23
C PRO A 787 -32.29 13.25 -25.99
N ILE A 788 -31.36 13.77 -25.21
CA ILE A 788 -30.07 14.30 -25.64
C ILE A 788 -29.04 13.23 -25.33
N LEU A 789 -28.50 12.60 -26.37
CA LEU A 789 -27.59 11.49 -26.27
C LEU A 789 -26.16 11.97 -26.53
N LEU A 790 -25.33 11.88 -25.50
CA LEU A 790 -23.95 12.31 -25.51
C LEU A 790 -23.03 11.12 -25.83
N SER A 791 -21.98 11.38 -26.61
CA SER A 791 -20.84 10.47 -26.74
C SER A 791 -19.95 10.52 -25.49
N GLU A 792 -19.01 9.59 -25.38
CA GLU A 792 -18.10 9.50 -24.22
C GLU A 792 -17.26 10.77 -24.02
N ARG A 793 -16.91 11.51 -25.09
CA ARG A 793 -16.10 12.73 -24.98
C ARG A 793 -16.87 13.94 -24.42
N VAL A 794 -18.20 13.87 -24.39
CA VAL A 794 -19.05 14.94 -23.85
C VAL A 794 -19.72 14.51 -22.55
N LEU A 795 -20.06 13.23 -22.40
CA LEU A 795 -20.75 12.69 -21.23
C LEU A 795 -19.88 12.80 -19.97
N SER A 796 -20.27 13.70 -19.06
CA SER A 796 -19.64 13.87 -17.75
C SER A 796 -20.64 14.30 -16.69
N GLU A 797 -20.28 14.10 -15.43
CA GLU A 797 -21.08 14.55 -14.29
C GLU A 797 -21.28 16.07 -14.30
N THR A 798 -20.26 16.82 -14.72
CA THR A 798 -20.32 18.28 -14.85
C THR A 798 -21.33 18.72 -15.90
N VAL A 799 -21.31 18.14 -17.10
CA VAL A 799 -22.26 18.48 -18.17
C VAL A 799 -23.70 18.15 -17.78
N VAL A 800 -23.92 17.01 -17.12
CA VAL A 800 -25.27 16.62 -16.65
C VAL A 800 -25.79 17.59 -15.58
N ARG A 801 -24.97 17.95 -14.58
CA ARG A 801 -25.38 18.90 -13.53
C ARG A 801 -25.61 20.30 -14.09
N ALA A 802 -24.70 20.79 -14.93
CA ALA A 802 -24.81 22.11 -15.55
C ALA A 802 -26.05 22.23 -16.46
N SER A 803 -26.56 21.09 -16.96
CA SER A 803 -27.82 20.97 -17.71
C SER A 803 -29.11 21.15 -16.90
N GLY A 804 -29.02 21.48 -15.59
CA GLY A 804 -30.17 21.88 -14.78
C GLY A 804 -31.33 20.88 -14.84
N ALA A 805 -32.55 21.36 -15.07
CA ALA A 805 -33.76 20.52 -15.09
C ALA A 805 -33.70 19.40 -16.16
N LEU A 806 -33.02 19.62 -17.30
CA LEU A 806 -32.88 18.59 -18.33
C LEU A 806 -32.00 17.42 -17.88
N GLY A 807 -30.93 17.71 -17.13
CA GLY A 807 -30.11 16.69 -16.48
C GLY A 807 -30.89 15.92 -15.42
N HIS A 808 -31.58 16.64 -14.53
CA HIS A 808 -32.35 16.04 -13.42
C HIS A 808 -33.53 15.16 -13.88
N LEU A 809 -34.18 15.51 -15.00
CA LEU A 809 -35.21 14.68 -15.62
C LEU A 809 -34.65 13.43 -16.33
N GLY A 810 -33.33 13.29 -16.39
CA GLY A 810 -32.65 12.22 -17.13
C GLY A 810 -32.83 12.34 -18.65
N ALA A 811 -33.09 13.54 -19.18
CA ALA A 811 -33.18 13.77 -20.62
C ALA A 811 -31.78 13.77 -21.27
N VAL A 812 -30.75 14.15 -20.51
CA VAL A 812 -29.34 14.05 -20.92
C VAL A 812 -28.82 12.67 -20.51
N GLN A 813 -28.48 11.84 -21.50
CA GLN A 813 -28.02 10.46 -21.34
C GLN A 813 -26.82 10.22 -22.26
N GLY A 814 -26.17 9.07 -22.17
CA GLY A 814 -25.09 8.74 -23.09
C GLY A 814 -24.71 7.28 -23.08
N VAL A 815 -23.55 7.00 -23.66
CA VAL A 815 -22.95 5.66 -23.67
C VAL A 815 -21.57 5.71 -23.00
N SER A 816 -21.14 4.56 -22.48
CA SER A 816 -19.86 4.41 -21.80
C SER A 816 -19.34 2.97 -21.92
N GLU A 817 -18.06 2.82 -22.12
CA GLU A 817 -17.29 1.58 -22.11
C GLU A 817 -17.10 1.03 -20.68
N VAL A 818 -17.08 1.94 -19.69
CA VAL A 818 -17.05 1.59 -18.28
C VAL A 818 -18.45 1.46 -17.69
N SER A 819 -18.65 0.42 -16.88
CA SER A 819 -19.90 0.14 -16.17
C SER A 819 -19.83 0.64 -14.73
N PRO A 820 -20.63 1.66 -14.35
CA PRO A 820 -20.62 2.24 -13.00
C PRO A 820 -21.24 1.32 -11.93
N SER A 821 -21.87 0.21 -12.33
CA SER A 821 -22.46 -0.80 -11.43
C SER A 821 -21.60 -2.05 -11.25
N SER A 822 -20.40 -2.09 -11.82
CA SER A 822 -19.44 -3.19 -11.65
C SER A 822 -18.83 -3.21 -10.24
N THR A 823 -18.19 -4.33 -9.86
CA THR A 823 -17.50 -4.44 -8.57
C THR A 823 -16.40 -3.40 -8.40
N ASP A 824 -15.55 -3.22 -9.41
CA ASP A 824 -14.48 -2.21 -9.36
C ASP A 824 -15.05 -0.79 -9.29
N ALA A 825 -16.16 -0.50 -10.00
CA ALA A 825 -16.80 0.81 -9.94
C ALA A 825 -17.39 1.12 -8.56
N VAL A 826 -18.02 0.13 -7.90
CA VAL A 826 -18.52 0.30 -6.53
C VAL A 826 -17.38 0.55 -5.56
N LEU A 827 -16.29 -0.24 -5.65
CA LEU A 827 -15.11 -0.05 -4.81
C LEU A 827 -14.44 1.31 -5.04
N TYR A 828 -14.28 1.70 -6.31
CA TYR A 828 -13.74 3.00 -6.69
C TYR A 828 -14.58 4.14 -6.09
N ARG A 829 -15.89 4.09 -6.29
CA ARG A 829 -16.83 5.11 -5.84
C ARG A 829 -16.84 5.28 -4.32
N MET A 830 -16.78 4.18 -3.57
CA MET A 830 -16.71 4.22 -2.11
C MET A 830 -15.36 4.74 -1.60
N ALA A 831 -14.27 4.49 -2.34
CA ALA A 831 -12.92 4.82 -1.91
C ALA A 831 -12.57 6.29 -2.17
N VAL A 832 -13.00 6.89 -3.30
CA VAL A 832 -12.61 8.26 -3.69
C VAL A 832 -12.85 9.30 -2.59
N PRO A 833 -14.07 9.49 -2.03
CA PRO A 833 -14.31 10.54 -1.05
C PRO A 833 -13.60 10.29 0.29
N GLN A 834 -13.27 9.02 0.60
CA GLN A 834 -12.51 8.65 1.80
C GLN A 834 -11.01 8.97 1.63
N LEU A 835 -10.46 8.69 0.45
CA LEU A 835 -9.03 8.85 0.16
C LEU A 835 -8.67 10.29 -0.23
N PHE A 836 -9.56 10.95 -0.96
CA PHE A 836 -9.42 12.31 -1.47
C PHE A 836 -10.63 13.13 -1.02
N ARG A 837 -10.58 13.66 0.21
CA ARG A 837 -11.70 14.40 0.79
C ARG A 837 -12.14 15.54 -0.12
N GLY A 838 -13.44 15.71 -0.30
CA GLY A 838 -14.05 16.71 -1.19
C GLY A 838 -14.07 16.33 -2.68
N GLU A 839 -13.43 15.24 -3.09
CA GLU A 839 -13.58 14.68 -4.43
C GLU A 839 -14.79 13.74 -4.48
N LEU A 840 -15.52 13.79 -5.60
CA LEU A 840 -16.56 12.82 -5.94
C LEU A 840 -16.03 11.83 -6.98
N ALA A 841 -16.59 10.63 -6.97
CA ALA A 841 -16.33 9.66 -8.03
C ALA A 841 -16.84 10.19 -9.37
N SER A 842 -16.13 9.90 -10.46
CA SER A 842 -16.53 10.27 -11.82
C SER A 842 -16.29 9.14 -12.81
N LEU A 843 -16.99 9.17 -13.94
CA LEU A 843 -16.72 8.24 -15.05
C LEU A 843 -15.28 8.37 -15.56
N ASP A 844 -14.74 9.58 -15.64
CA ASP A 844 -13.38 9.81 -16.13
C ASP A 844 -12.32 9.29 -15.16
N GLY A 845 -12.56 9.42 -13.85
CA GLY A 845 -11.73 8.78 -12.85
C GLY A 845 -11.85 7.26 -12.82
N LEU A 846 -13.03 6.70 -13.10
CA LEU A 846 -13.18 5.24 -13.27
C LEU A 846 -12.43 4.73 -14.52
N ARG A 847 -12.43 5.48 -15.63
CA ARG A 847 -11.58 5.19 -16.81
C ARG A 847 -10.10 5.25 -16.45
N GLY A 848 -9.71 6.24 -15.65
CA GLY A 848 -8.36 6.37 -15.11
C GLY A 848 -7.97 5.16 -14.27
N TYR A 849 -8.86 4.70 -13.39
CA TYR A 849 -8.66 3.50 -12.58
C TYR A 849 -8.45 2.26 -13.44
N ALA A 850 -9.32 2.02 -14.43
CA ALA A 850 -9.19 0.89 -15.35
C ALA A 850 -7.88 0.97 -16.17
N THR A 851 -7.47 2.17 -16.58
CA THR A 851 -6.20 2.45 -17.27
C THR A 851 -5.00 2.09 -16.40
N GLY A 852 -4.99 2.55 -15.13
CA GLY A 852 -3.94 2.22 -14.19
C GLY A 852 -3.91 0.72 -13.83
N ARG A 853 -5.06 0.04 -13.79
CA ARG A 853 -5.14 -1.42 -13.58
C ARG A 853 -4.47 -2.19 -14.71
N ALA A 854 -4.68 -1.80 -15.97
CA ALA A 854 -4.01 -2.41 -17.10
C ALA A 854 -2.48 -2.33 -16.99
N ILE A 855 -1.95 -1.16 -16.63
CA ILE A 855 -0.51 -0.96 -16.41
C ILE A 855 0.00 -1.73 -15.18
N ALA A 856 -0.75 -1.73 -14.07
CA ALA A 856 -0.36 -2.43 -12.85
C ALA A 856 -0.18 -3.95 -13.09
N GLU A 857 -1.13 -4.58 -13.79
CA GLU A 857 -1.04 -6.00 -14.16
C GLU A 857 0.11 -6.25 -15.15
N ALA A 858 0.31 -5.35 -16.12
CA ALA A 858 1.43 -5.47 -17.06
C ALA A 858 2.79 -5.42 -16.34
N LEU A 859 2.95 -4.49 -15.41
CA LEU A 859 4.17 -4.34 -14.61
C LEU A 859 4.44 -5.53 -13.70
N ALA A 860 3.40 -6.22 -13.23
CA ALA A 860 3.55 -7.45 -12.45
C ALA A 860 4.23 -8.58 -13.26
N THR A 861 4.14 -8.55 -14.59
CA THR A 861 4.83 -9.50 -15.47
C THR A 861 6.27 -9.12 -15.81
N GLY A 862 6.65 -7.86 -15.58
CA GLY A 862 8.00 -7.34 -15.80
C GLY A 862 8.06 -5.82 -15.95
N THR A 863 9.20 -5.25 -15.60
CA THR A 863 9.41 -3.79 -15.43
C THR A 863 9.99 -3.08 -16.66
N SER A 864 10.25 -3.80 -17.75
CA SER A 864 10.72 -3.22 -19.01
C SER A 864 9.55 -2.88 -19.94
N ALA A 865 9.64 -1.78 -20.69
CA ALA A 865 8.67 -1.40 -21.73
C ALA A 865 8.27 -2.57 -22.66
N ARG A 866 9.25 -3.39 -23.08
CA ARG A 866 9.01 -4.59 -23.90
C ARG A 866 8.07 -5.62 -23.24
N LYS A 867 8.24 -5.87 -21.94
CA LYS A 867 7.41 -6.82 -21.17
C LYS A 867 6.00 -6.29 -20.99
N VAL A 868 5.88 -4.99 -20.70
CA VAL A 868 4.60 -4.31 -20.62
C VAL A 868 3.85 -4.42 -21.96
N LEU A 869 4.53 -4.13 -23.08
CA LEU A 869 3.95 -4.22 -24.41
C LEU A 869 3.52 -5.66 -24.78
N GLU A 870 4.32 -6.66 -24.38
CA GLU A 870 4.00 -8.09 -24.58
C GLU A 870 2.70 -8.47 -23.87
N TYR A 871 2.52 -8.06 -22.61
CA TYR A 871 1.29 -8.31 -21.85
C TYR A 871 0.08 -7.59 -22.46
N LEU A 872 0.21 -6.28 -22.76
CA LEU A 872 -0.88 -5.48 -23.31
C LEU A 872 -1.36 -5.96 -24.69
N GLY A 873 -0.53 -6.70 -25.43
CA GLY A 873 -0.93 -7.32 -26.69
C GLY A 873 -2.04 -8.37 -26.55
N SER A 874 -2.14 -9.03 -25.39
CA SER A 874 -3.16 -10.04 -25.10
C SER A 874 -3.40 -10.10 -23.58
N PRO A 875 -4.04 -9.08 -22.99
CA PRO A 875 -4.18 -8.98 -21.54
C PRO A 875 -5.22 -9.97 -21.02
N ASP A 876 -5.04 -10.42 -19.77
CA ASP A 876 -6.12 -11.02 -18.99
C ASP A 876 -7.15 -9.93 -18.59
N VAL A 877 -8.26 -10.32 -17.96
CA VAL A 877 -9.21 -9.36 -17.40
C VAL A 877 -8.56 -8.63 -16.21
N PHE A 878 -8.19 -7.36 -16.41
CA PHE A 878 -7.52 -6.53 -15.39
C PHE A 878 -8.47 -5.64 -14.58
N SER A 879 -9.69 -5.40 -15.09
CA SER A 879 -10.74 -4.67 -14.38
C SER A 879 -12.14 -5.16 -14.74
N SER A 880 -13.00 -5.28 -13.74
CA SER A 880 -14.43 -5.59 -13.90
C SER A 880 -15.26 -4.39 -14.37
N ALA A 881 -14.69 -3.19 -14.34
CA ALA A 881 -15.36 -1.98 -14.82
C ALA A 881 -15.50 -1.93 -16.34
N LEU A 882 -14.65 -2.64 -17.08
CA LEU A 882 -14.66 -2.65 -18.54
C LEU A 882 -15.53 -3.79 -19.07
N LEU A 883 -16.36 -3.48 -20.07
CA LEU A 883 -17.16 -4.49 -20.78
C LEU A 883 -16.31 -5.34 -21.73
N ALA A 884 -15.38 -4.68 -22.40
CA ALA A 884 -14.35 -5.27 -23.23
C ALA A 884 -13.14 -4.32 -23.17
N PRO A 885 -11.92 -4.86 -23.24
CA PRO A 885 -10.74 -4.04 -23.46
C PRO A 885 -10.75 -3.52 -24.92
N TRP A 886 -9.59 -3.27 -25.47
CA TRP A 886 -9.42 -2.91 -26.88
C TRP A 886 -9.62 -4.09 -27.85
N SER A 887 -9.87 -3.75 -29.12
CA SER A 887 -9.84 -4.72 -30.22
C SER A 887 -8.47 -5.43 -30.33
N PRO A 888 -8.40 -6.77 -30.33
CA PRO A 888 -7.13 -7.49 -30.48
C PRO A 888 -6.42 -7.23 -31.82
N ARG A 889 -7.16 -6.80 -32.86
CA ARG A 889 -6.60 -6.53 -34.18
C ARG A 889 -6.12 -5.09 -34.33
N GLN A 890 -6.83 -4.16 -33.71
CA GLN A 890 -6.63 -2.72 -33.84
C GLN A 890 -6.76 -2.07 -32.46
N PRO A 891 -5.80 -2.31 -31.56
CA PRO A 891 -5.94 -1.95 -30.16
C PRO A 891 -6.07 -0.44 -29.93
N GLY A 892 -5.46 0.39 -30.78
CA GLY A 892 -5.55 1.84 -30.70
C GLY A 892 -6.87 2.44 -31.18
N LEU A 893 -7.78 1.66 -31.78
CA LEU A 893 -9.11 2.15 -32.17
C LEU A 893 -10.09 2.20 -30.99
N GLY A 894 -9.94 1.33 -29.99
CA GLY A 894 -10.80 1.32 -28.82
C GLY A 894 -11.55 0.02 -28.56
N SER A 895 -12.35 0.04 -27.50
CA SER A 895 -13.35 -0.98 -27.20
C SER A 895 -14.48 -0.98 -28.23
N THR A 896 -15.04 -2.15 -28.53
CA THR A 896 -16.18 -2.30 -29.43
C THR A 896 -17.53 -2.41 -28.70
N ALA A 897 -17.52 -2.34 -27.36
CA ALA A 897 -18.68 -2.59 -26.53
C ALA A 897 -18.90 -1.47 -25.51
N VAL A 898 -20.12 -0.94 -25.46
CA VAL A 898 -20.55 0.11 -24.52
C VAL A 898 -21.89 -0.24 -23.87
N VAL A 899 -22.20 0.41 -22.76
CA VAL A 899 -23.52 0.40 -22.11
C VAL A 899 -24.17 1.77 -22.20
N ALA A 900 -25.51 1.79 -22.19
CA ALA A 900 -26.26 3.04 -22.12
C ALA A 900 -26.40 3.50 -20.67
N LEU A 901 -25.98 4.74 -20.39
CA LEU A 901 -26.03 5.37 -19.07
C LEU A 901 -27.10 6.47 -19.02
N GLN A 902 -27.86 6.49 -17.94
CA GLN A 902 -28.82 7.53 -17.62
C GLN A 902 -28.57 8.01 -16.18
N PRO A 903 -28.54 9.33 -15.92
CA PRO A 903 -28.41 9.82 -14.56
C PRO A 903 -29.72 9.60 -13.79
N GLN A 904 -29.60 9.28 -12.51
CA GLN A 904 -30.70 9.13 -11.57
C GLN A 904 -30.46 10.02 -10.37
N PHE A 905 -31.35 10.99 -10.16
CA PHE A 905 -31.34 11.89 -9.02
C PHE A 905 -32.43 11.47 -8.02
N LEU A 906 -32.15 11.59 -6.73
CA LEU A 906 -33.13 11.42 -5.66
C LEU A 906 -34.12 12.59 -5.67
N ALA A 907 -35.36 12.36 -5.22
CA ALA A 907 -36.34 13.43 -5.11
C ALA A 907 -35.88 14.45 -4.04
N PRO A 908 -35.91 15.77 -4.31
CA PRO A 908 -35.48 16.80 -3.34
C PRO A 908 -36.22 16.75 -2.00
N THR A 909 -37.42 16.16 -1.98
CA THR A 909 -38.26 16.01 -0.78
C THR A 909 -37.87 14.84 0.12
N LEU A 910 -37.01 13.93 -0.34
CA LEU A 910 -36.56 12.76 0.42
C LEU A 910 -35.28 13.02 1.25
N ILE A 911 -34.65 14.18 1.09
CA ILE A 911 -33.48 14.60 1.88
C ILE A 911 -33.77 15.97 2.52
N PRO A 912 -34.47 16.03 3.67
CA PRO A 912 -34.55 17.28 4.41
C PRO A 912 -33.17 17.56 5.02
N GLY A 913 -32.57 18.71 4.70
CA GLY A 913 -31.32 19.17 5.33
C GLY A 913 -31.42 19.33 6.86
N SER A 914 -32.63 19.30 7.43
CA SER A 914 -32.90 19.33 8.87
C SER A 914 -33.05 17.94 9.52
N ALA A 915 -32.92 16.85 8.75
CA ALA A 915 -33.19 15.48 9.23
C ALA A 915 -31.92 14.66 9.52
N GLY A 916 -30.72 15.23 9.39
CA GLY A 916 -29.46 14.51 9.65
C GLY A 916 -29.27 13.28 8.78
N GLY A 917 -29.77 13.30 7.54
CA GLY A 917 -29.48 12.23 6.57
C GLY A 917 -28.04 12.36 6.09
N GLU A 918 -27.24 11.30 6.24
CA GLU A 918 -25.87 11.24 5.71
C GLU A 918 -25.84 11.62 4.22
N ARG A 919 -24.83 12.41 3.81
CA ARG A 919 -24.45 12.52 2.39
C ARG A 919 -24.25 11.10 1.86
N GLN A 920 -24.79 10.78 0.69
CA GLN A 920 -24.42 9.53 0.02
C GLN A 920 -22.97 9.64 -0.43
N ASP A 921 -22.04 9.22 0.43
CA ASP A 921 -20.60 9.13 0.14
C ASP A 921 -20.28 8.02 -0.88
N ASP A 922 -21.29 7.37 -1.46
CA ASP A 922 -21.17 6.37 -2.52
C ASP A 922 -21.90 6.80 -3.80
N SER A 923 -21.73 8.05 -4.22
CA SER A 923 -22.43 8.64 -5.36
C SER A 923 -21.50 9.24 -6.42
N TYR A 924 -21.98 9.29 -7.67
CA TYR A 924 -21.31 10.04 -8.75
C TYR A 924 -21.79 11.49 -8.81
N PHE A 925 -22.97 11.78 -8.24
CA PHE A 925 -23.56 13.11 -8.13
C PHE A 925 -23.92 13.36 -6.66
N PRO A 926 -23.84 14.61 -6.16
CA PRO A 926 -24.22 14.91 -4.78
C PRO A 926 -25.59 14.35 -4.37
N GLU A 927 -26.58 14.33 -5.28
CA GLU A 927 -27.91 13.75 -5.02
C GLU A 927 -28.26 12.53 -5.90
N GLY A 928 -27.27 11.83 -6.48
CA GLY A 928 -27.60 10.82 -7.48
C GLY A 928 -26.49 9.90 -7.97
N ASN A 929 -26.86 8.98 -8.86
CA ASN A 929 -25.95 7.98 -9.43
C ASN A 929 -26.20 7.75 -10.93
N TRP A 930 -25.25 7.12 -11.60
CA TRP A 930 -25.46 6.58 -12.95
C TRP A 930 -26.19 5.24 -12.91
N ALA A 931 -27.19 5.07 -13.78
CA ALA A 931 -27.86 3.81 -14.00
C ALA A 931 -27.53 3.25 -15.39
N VAL A 932 -27.16 1.96 -15.42
CA VAL A 932 -27.06 1.20 -16.66
C VAL A 932 -28.46 0.82 -17.12
N THR A 933 -28.81 1.21 -18.33
CA THR A 933 -30.18 1.06 -18.85
C THR A 933 -30.32 0.08 -20.01
N SER A 934 -29.19 -0.39 -20.54
CA SER A 934 -29.14 -1.46 -21.54
C SER A 934 -29.07 -2.83 -20.86
N THR A 935 -29.85 -3.80 -21.36
CA THR A 935 -29.86 -5.19 -20.86
C THR A 935 -28.71 -6.04 -21.39
N ALA A 936 -28.00 -5.57 -22.41
CA ALA A 936 -26.82 -6.20 -23.00
C ALA A 936 -25.86 -5.12 -23.54
N PRO A 937 -24.57 -5.44 -23.76
CA PRO A 937 -23.65 -4.51 -24.41
C PRO A 937 -24.12 -4.09 -25.81
N LEU A 938 -23.95 -2.80 -26.12
CA LEU A 938 -24.27 -2.16 -27.38
C LEU A 938 -22.99 -1.87 -28.18
N GLY A 939 -23.14 -1.46 -29.44
CA GLY A 939 -22.04 -1.13 -30.35
C GLY A 939 -21.53 -2.31 -31.18
N LEU A 940 -21.98 -3.53 -30.86
CA LEU A 940 -21.68 -4.74 -31.62
C LEU A 940 -22.65 -4.92 -32.79
N VAL A 941 -22.13 -5.25 -33.98
CA VAL A 941 -22.93 -5.55 -35.17
C VAL A 941 -22.82 -7.04 -35.54
N PRO A 942 -23.93 -7.80 -35.59
CA PRO A 942 -23.91 -9.20 -36.02
C PRO A 942 -23.35 -9.37 -37.45
N GLY A 943 -22.38 -10.27 -37.62
CA GLY A 943 -21.87 -10.66 -38.95
C GLY A 943 -20.79 -9.75 -39.55
N LEU A 944 -20.46 -8.60 -38.94
CA LEU A 944 -19.41 -7.69 -39.40
C LEU A 944 -18.00 -8.01 -38.84
N GLY A 945 -17.79 -9.21 -38.32
CA GLY A 945 -16.46 -9.71 -37.93
C GLY A 945 -15.76 -9.02 -36.75
N ALA A 946 -16.41 -8.04 -36.11
CA ALA A 946 -15.85 -7.24 -35.01
C ALA A 946 -16.30 -7.69 -33.61
N GLY A 947 -17.09 -8.78 -33.48
CA GLY A 947 -17.84 -9.06 -32.25
C GLY A 947 -17.88 -10.52 -31.78
N THR A 948 -16.84 -11.31 -32.00
CA THR A 948 -16.78 -12.67 -31.43
C THR A 948 -15.52 -12.87 -30.60
N GLN A 949 -15.50 -12.30 -29.40
CA GLN A 949 -14.91 -12.87 -28.18
C GLN A 949 -15.10 -11.87 -27.03
N VAL A 950 -16.32 -11.81 -26.51
CA VAL A 950 -16.53 -11.38 -25.12
C VAL A 950 -16.25 -12.63 -24.27
N PRO A 951 -15.30 -12.63 -23.32
CA PRO A 951 -15.12 -13.76 -22.42
C PRO A 951 -16.43 -13.99 -21.65
N ARG A 952 -16.80 -15.26 -21.49
CA ARG A 952 -18.01 -15.66 -20.76
C ARG A 952 -17.95 -15.30 -19.28
#